data_AF-A0A421G9R3-F1
#
_entry.id   AF-A0A421G9R3-F1
#
_cell.length_a   1.000
_cell.length_b   1.000
_cell.length_c   1.000
_cell.angle_alpha   90.00
_cell.angle_beta   90.00
_cell.angle_gamma   90.00
#
_symmetry.space_group_name_H-M   'P 1'
#
loop_
_entity.id
_entity.type
_entity.pdbx_description
1 polymer ?
#
loop_
_entity_poly.entity_id
_entity_poly.type
_entity_poly.pdbx_seq_one_letter_code
_entity_poly.pdbx_strand_id
1 'polypeptide(L)'
;MKAPSLLAVAALTLALSPHRASAACSSWSSLYDGELEGVCVCNETQCDSVGSDYKSLEAGQVGVYTTSKAGDRLTYKVVNIDESPVDDPTYSIDVTTQYQTVIGFGGGFTDSAAINVYKLSPKLQDMVIDQYFSETGLQYTLGRIPIGSTDFSTSEYSYNDVVDDFTMEHFSIDIDKSPELNKLPFIQRVLNMTSRPIKMFASSWAPPTWMTKENRTIDCTMKGSPGEQYWKAMALYYSKFLDAYKKEGVNFWAITAQNEPAKHALVTPQWQTLRLTADEERDFIKLDLGPLMTKNYPELKIIAGDDQKPGIFDRAEPFEDPDTRKFISGLGVHWYRNLDFIFGGGDFSKLKDFHDQYPDIFILGTEACEGYLPSLLGTGKGPSLEDPKKAWKRAENYGRDIIEDMNNMAAGWTDWNLVLDTDGGPNWAKNMVDAPILIDEQNGAEFYKQPIFYIMGHFSKFVPPDSKRIEFPKTETLDDFHRCAFVTPDNQIVMQFLNRDSSEVTVMSNDYQTLAAGQVGVYTTSQSGERLEYKAIKVDAKPVSSPTFTIDVSTQYQTIIGFGGAFTDAVAINVYKLSPKLQDMVLDQYFSETGLQYNLARVPIGSNDFSTSIYSYNGVEGDLAMKHFSIDVDKAPNSHKIDLIQRILKSTSRDIKLFASSWAPPVWMTKQNSTINCSLKGTPGDKYWKVLALYYSKFFDAYSEEGIDFWAMTVQNEPAKPLLAFAKWQTLRITAEEERDFIKLDLGPMMAKNHPDLKIIANDDQKPSLMSRLAPIEDPESLKYISGVATHWYQNIDFVLGGGDFDKLSEFHEEYPDLFILPAEACNGYMPFFLGTGKGPSLTDADTSWTRGENYGRDIIGDLNNFAAGWTDWNILLDTEGGPGWSENHVDAPILIDEENGAEFYKQPSFYYMGHYSKFIPAGSRRIKLTALEDVDNDLESCAFVTPENQVVLVFMNRDRSEEVVSVLQPDSDTFTLKVPAHSIQTVILPASVDTSIHTSN
;
A
#
# COMPACT_ATOMS: atom_id res chain seq x y z
N MET A 1 12.17 -77.19 -30.09
CA MET A 1 12.39 -75.88 -30.73
C MET A 1 11.08 -75.12 -30.76
N LYS A 2 11.15 -73.83 -30.39
CA LYS A 2 10.21 -72.70 -30.59
C LYS A 2 8.86 -72.60 -29.84
N ALA A 3 8.80 -71.50 -29.08
CA ALA A 3 7.73 -70.53 -28.77
C ALA A 3 6.49 -71.01 -27.99
N PRO A 4 6.07 -70.28 -26.92
CA PRO A 4 5.28 -69.05 -27.10
C PRO A 4 5.34 -67.94 -26.01
N SER A 5 4.65 -66.83 -26.34
CA SER A 5 3.88 -65.86 -25.52
C SER A 5 4.56 -65.02 -24.41
N LEU A 6 4.69 -63.71 -24.68
CA LEU A 6 4.85 -62.64 -23.69
C LEU A 6 3.47 -62.23 -23.13
N LEU A 7 3.31 -62.30 -21.81
CA LEU A 7 2.33 -61.52 -21.06
C LEU A 7 3.04 -60.29 -20.46
N ALA A 8 2.50 -59.12 -20.74
CA ALA A 8 2.89 -57.87 -20.10
C ALA A 8 2.33 -57.82 -18.67
N VAL A 9 3.22 -57.66 -17.70
CA VAL A 9 2.86 -57.27 -16.33
C VAL A 9 3.20 -55.78 -16.20
N ALA A 10 2.16 -54.97 -16.04
CA ALA A 10 2.28 -53.55 -15.71
C ALA A 10 2.82 -53.43 -14.28
N ALA A 11 4.08 -52.99 -14.15
CA ALA A 11 4.63 -52.53 -12.90
C ALA A 11 4.26 -51.04 -12.75
N LEU A 12 3.38 -50.74 -11.79
CA LEU A 12 3.17 -49.38 -11.28
C LEU A 12 4.50 -48.91 -10.66
N THR A 13 5.30 -48.15 -11.41
CA THR A 13 6.30 -47.26 -10.81
C THR A 13 5.59 -45.95 -10.50
N LEU A 14 5.20 -45.76 -9.23
CA LEU A 14 4.94 -44.42 -8.71
C LEU A 14 6.24 -43.61 -8.87
N ALA A 15 6.29 -42.79 -9.91
CA ALA A 15 7.22 -41.68 -9.97
C ALA A 15 6.70 -40.62 -8.99
N LEU A 16 7.04 -40.78 -7.72
CA LEU A 16 7.06 -39.67 -6.78
C LEU A 16 8.16 -38.73 -7.27
N SER A 17 7.80 -37.67 -8.00
CA SER A 17 8.66 -36.49 -8.09
C SER A 17 8.92 -36.03 -6.65
N PRO A 18 10.18 -35.91 -6.21
CA PRO A 18 10.44 -35.29 -4.94
C PRO A 18 10.24 -33.78 -5.16
N HIS A 19 9.03 -33.29 -4.94
CA HIS A 19 8.87 -31.94 -4.41
C HIS A 19 9.57 -31.96 -3.05
N ARG A 20 10.88 -31.68 -3.02
CA ARG A 20 11.52 -31.26 -1.78
C ARG A 20 10.85 -29.95 -1.43
N ALA A 21 10.00 -29.99 -0.40
CA ALA A 21 9.51 -28.78 0.25
C ALA A 21 10.71 -27.85 0.49
N SER A 22 10.63 -26.61 0.03
CA SER A 22 11.57 -25.57 0.44
C SER A 22 11.58 -25.54 1.96
N ALA A 23 12.76 -25.61 2.58
CA ALA A 23 12.85 -25.43 4.02
C ALA A 23 12.42 -23.99 4.33
N ALA A 24 11.38 -23.81 5.14
CA ALA A 24 10.95 -22.49 5.55
C ALA A 24 12.08 -21.78 6.33
N CYS A 25 12.11 -20.46 6.24
CA CYS A 25 12.98 -19.62 7.07
C CYS A 25 12.81 -19.98 8.55
N SER A 26 13.93 -20.18 9.25
CA SER A 26 13.96 -20.36 10.71
C SER A 26 14.60 -19.12 11.33
N SER A 27 14.01 -18.58 12.39
CA SER A 27 14.57 -17.46 13.15
C SER A 27 15.38 -17.92 14.38
N TRP A 28 15.39 -19.21 14.71
CA TRP A 28 16.05 -19.72 15.91
C TRP A 28 17.57 -19.79 15.73
N SER A 29 18.31 -19.12 16.61
CA SER A 29 19.76 -19.17 16.70
C SER A 29 20.22 -19.88 17.97
N SER A 30 21.12 -20.84 17.80
CA SER A 30 21.80 -21.49 18.92
C SER A 30 22.88 -20.63 19.56
N LEU A 31 23.45 -19.66 18.83
CA LEU A 31 24.44 -18.72 19.36
C LEU A 31 23.82 -17.77 20.38
N TYR A 32 22.63 -17.24 20.05
CA TYR A 32 21.91 -16.28 20.88
C TYR A 32 20.92 -16.93 21.86
N ASP A 33 20.73 -18.26 21.77
CA ASP A 33 19.74 -19.03 22.54
C ASP A 33 18.33 -18.44 22.45
N GLY A 34 17.91 -18.08 21.23
CA GLY A 34 16.67 -17.35 21.01
C GLY A 34 16.31 -17.14 19.54
N GLU A 35 15.13 -16.56 19.34
CA GLU A 35 14.62 -16.17 18.02
C GLU A 35 15.18 -14.80 17.62
N LEU A 36 15.85 -14.73 16.47
CA LEU A 36 16.27 -13.49 15.82
C LEU A 36 15.18 -13.06 14.83
N GLU A 37 14.28 -12.19 15.30
CA GLU A 37 13.17 -11.70 14.48
C GLU A 37 13.69 -11.01 13.20
N GLY A 38 13.03 -11.29 12.08
CA GLY A 38 13.32 -10.62 10.82
C GLY A 38 14.48 -11.19 10.00
N VAL A 39 15.32 -12.08 10.54
CA VAL A 39 16.39 -12.75 9.80
C VAL A 39 16.11 -14.25 9.64
N CYS A 40 16.80 -14.89 8.69
CA CYS A 40 16.76 -16.34 8.55
C CYS A 40 18.12 -16.94 8.94
N VAL A 41 18.09 -17.80 9.95
CA VAL A 41 19.24 -18.50 10.51
C VAL A 41 19.49 -19.77 9.71
N CYS A 42 20.69 -19.88 9.18
CA CYS A 42 21.18 -21.05 8.46
C CYS A 42 22.30 -21.73 9.25
N ASN A 43 22.25 -23.05 9.34
CA ASN A 43 23.24 -23.89 9.98
C ASN A 43 23.41 -25.20 9.18
N GLU A 44 24.22 -26.15 9.67
CA GLU A 44 24.50 -27.36 8.91
C GLU A 44 23.26 -28.23 8.59
N THR A 45 22.16 -28.09 9.33
CA THR A 45 20.96 -28.92 9.16
C THR A 45 19.81 -28.20 8.45
N GLN A 46 19.80 -26.86 8.45
CA GLN A 46 18.73 -26.06 7.87
C GLN A 46 19.25 -24.79 7.21
N CYS A 47 18.64 -24.42 6.08
CA CYS A 47 18.72 -23.10 5.47
C CYS A 47 17.60 -22.99 4.44
N ASP A 48 16.95 -21.84 4.34
CA ASP A 48 15.91 -21.60 3.35
C ASP A 48 16.50 -21.48 1.93
N SER A 49 15.67 -21.76 0.93
CA SER A 49 16.05 -21.69 -0.49
C SER A 49 14.98 -21.01 -1.33
N VAL A 50 15.42 -20.41 -2.42
CA VAL A 50 14.55 -19.71 -3.37
C VAL A 50 14.20 -20.65 -4.51
N GLY A 51 12.93 -21.01 -4.60
CA GLY A 51 12.41 -21.88 -5.65
C GLY A 51 12.49 -21.25 -7.04
N SER A 52 12.42 -22.09 -8.09
CA SER A 52 12.29 -21.65 -9.49
C SER A 52 10.91 -21.98 -10.06
N ASP A 53 9.89 -21.99 -9.20
CA ASP A 53 8.52 -22.39 -9.52
C ASP A 53 7.87 -21.52 -10.61
N TYR A 54 8.34 -20.27 -10.78
CA TYR A 54 7.93 -19.43 -11.90
C TYR A 54 8.23 -20.03 -13.28
N LYS A 55 9.19 -20.96 -13.39
CA LYS A 55 9.52 -21.63 -14.66
C LYS A 55 8.43 -22.61 -15.10
N SER A 56 7.50 -22.97 -14.23
CA SER A 56 6.35 -23.83 -14.55
C SER A 56 5.04 -23.06 -14.76
N LEU A 57 5.09 -21.73 -14.87
CA LEU A 57 3.90 -20.93 -15.19
C LEU A 57 3.37 -21.29 -16.57
N GLU A 58 2.04 -21.43 -16.66
CA GLU A 58 1.32 -21.61 -17.91
C GLU A 58 0.88 -20.24 -18.47
N ALA A 59 0.47 -20.21 -19.74
CA ALA A 59 -0.07 -18.99 -20.34
C ALA A 59 -1.33 -18.54 -19.56
N GLY A 60 -1.42 -17.24 -19.27
CA GLY A 60 -2.49 -16.71 -18.43
C GLY A 60 -2.21 -16.83 -16.92
N GLN A 61 -0.99 -17.18 -16.50
CA GLN A 61 -0.59 -17.18 -15.10
C GLN A 61 0.52 -16.16 -14.82
N VAL A 62 0.52 -15.64 -13.59
CA VAL A 62 1.57 -14.79 -13.03
C VAL A 62 2.05 -15.42 -11.73
N GLY A 63 3.36 -15.57 -11.60
CA GLY A 63 4.01 -15.96 -10.35
C GLY A 63 4.30 -14.72 -9.51
N VAL A 64 3.92 -14.75 -8.24
CA VAL A 64 4.13 -13.65 -7.29
C VAL A 64 5.06 -14.14 -6.18
N TYR A 65 6.20 -13.47 -6.03
CA TYR A 65 7.12 -13.65 -4.90
C TYR A 65 6.94 -12.49 -3.92
N THR A 66 6.80 -12.78 -2.63
CA THR A 66 6.58 -11.76 -1.59
C THR A 66 7.68 -11.83 -0.54
N THR A 67 8.22 -10.66 -0.15
CA THR A 67 9.02 -10.50 1.07
C THR A 67 8.36 -9.41 1.91
N SER A 68 8.08 -9.68 3.19
CA SER A 68 7.30 -8.78 4.05
C SER A 68 7.93 -8.65 5.45
N LYS A 69 7.67 -7.51 6.10
CA LYS A 69 8.08 -7.28 7.49
C LYS A 69 7.45 -8.31 8.44
N ALA A 70 6.26 -8.81 8.10
CA ALA A 70 5.54 -9.83 8.85
C ALA A 70 6.19 -11.22 8.80
N GLY A 71 7.12 -11.47 7.88
CA GLY A 71 7.91 -12.70 7.86
C GLY A 71 8.00 -13.41 6.51
N ASP A 72 7.37 -12.91 5.43
CA ASP A 72 7.51 -13.52 4.11
C ASP A 72 8.93 -13.38 3.59
N ARG A 73 9.47 -14.43 2.96
CA ARG A 73 10.85 -14.50 2.50
C ARG A 73 10.89 -15.13 1.12
N LEU A 74 10.66 -14.30 0.09
CA LEU A 74 10.43 -14.75 -1.28
C LEU A 74 9.38 -15.87 -1.33
N THR A 75 8.30 -15.72 -0.57
CA THR A 75 7.15 -16.63 -0.53
C THR A 75 6.46 -16.61 -1.89
N TYR A 76 6.24 -17.78 -2.51
CA TYR A 76 5.70 -17.89 -3.86
C TYR A 76 4.20 -18.24 -3.87
N LYS A 77 3.44 -17.59 -4.75
CA LYS A 77 2.08 -17.97 -5.14
C LYS A 77 1.85 -17.76 -6.63
N VAL A 78 0.82 -18.39 -7.18
CA VAL A 78 0.36 -18.19 -8.57
C VAL A 78 -0.98 -17.47 -8.56
N VAL A 79 -1.12 -16.47 -9.44
CA VAL A 79 -2.38 -15.79 -9.76
C VAL A 79 -2.64 -15.92 -11.26
N ASN A 80 -3.90 -15.80 -11.69
CA ASN A 80 -4.25 -15.86 -13.12
C ASN A 80 -4.39 -14.45 -13.69
N ILE A 81 -4.10 -14.29 -14.98
CA ILE A 81 -4.35 -13.09 -15.77
C ILE A 81 -5.81 -13.15 -16.22
N ASP A 82 -6.55 -12.07 -16.00
CA ASP A 82 -7.92 -11.93 -16.50
C ASP A 82 -7.97 -12.02 -18.03
N GLU A 83 -8.99 -12.69 -18.58
CA GLU A 83 -9.11 -12.90 -20.03
C GLU A 83 -9.44 -11.61 -20.80
N SER A 84 -9.94 -10.58 -20.12
CA SER A 84 -10.35 -9.30 -20.72
C SER A 84 -9.46 -8.15 -20.23
N PRO A 85 -8.95 -7.29 -21.13
CA PRO A 85 -8.26 -6.08 -20.74
C PRO A 85 -9.20 -5.13 -19.99
N VAL A 86 -8.68 -4.46 -18.94
CA VAL A 86 -9.39 -3.40 -18.22
C VAL A 86 -9.35 -2.12 -19.06
N ASP A 87 -10.47 -1.40 -19.16
CA ASP A 87 -10.57 -0.16 -19.95
C ASP A 87 -9.76 1.01 -19.35
N ASP A 88 -9.55 1.03 -18.03
CA ASP A 88 -8.74 2.02 -17.32
C ASP A 88 -7.88 1.36 -16.21
N PRO A 89 -6.73 0.76 -16.57
CA PRO A 89 -5.91 0.07 -15.60
C PRO A 89 -5.18 1.07 -14.68
N THR A 90 -5.25 0.86 -13.36
CA THR A 90 -4.47 1.63 -12.37
C THR A 90 -2.99 1.67 -12.75
N TYR A 91 -2.48 0.58 -13.35
CA TYR A 91 -1.11 0.43 -13.79
C TYR A 91 -1.08 -0.23 -15.17
N SER A 92 -0.51 0.44 -16.16
CA SER A 92 -0.25 -0.14 -17.49
C SER A 92 1.23 -0.43 -17.68
N ILE A 93 1.57 -1.40 -18.52
CA ILE A 93 2.96 -1.73 -18.87
C ILE A 93 3.09 -1.64 -20.38
N ASP A 94 4.11 -0.93 -20.84
CA ASP A 94 4.43 -0.83 -22.26
C ASP A 94 5.73 -1.58 -22.56
N VAL A 95 5.59 -2.78 -23.10
CA VAL A 95 6.71 -3.63 -23.53
C VAL A 95 7.41 -3.13 -24.80
N THR A 96 6.78 -2.20 -25.54
CA THR A 96 7.31 -1.67 -26.80
C THR A 96 8.36 -0.57 -26.55
N THR A 97 8.20 0.19 -25.47
CA THR A 97 9.20 1.15 -25.01
C THR A 97 10.21 0.46 -24.11
N GLN A 98 11.43 0.27 -24.65
CA GLN A 98 12.53 -0.37 -23.95
C GLN A 98 13.67 0.63 -23.72
N TYR A 99 14.27 0.55 -22.54
CA TYR A 99 15.35 1.42 -22.09
C TYR A 99 16.69 0.66 -22.07
N GLN A 100 17.47 0.79 -21.00
CA GLN A 100 18.77 0.17 -20.85
C GLN A 100 18.68 -1.36 -20.71
N THR A 101 19.74 -2.02 -21.19
CA THR A 101 19.97 -3.45 -20.99
C THR A 101 20.66 -3.68 -19.65
N VAL A 102 20.12 -4.60 -18.85
CA VAL A 102 20.65 -4.99 -17.55
C VAL A 102 21.94 -5.79 -17.72
N ILE A 103 23.01 -5.30 -17.11
CA ILE A 103 24.33 -5.93 -17.03
C ILE A 103 24.32 -7.05 -15.99
N GLY A 104 23.71 -6.80 -14.82
CA GLY A 104 23.56 -7.78 -13.74
C GLY A 104 23.44 -7.16 -12.34
N PHE A 105 23.43 -8.04 -11.34
CA PHE A 105 23.39 -7.72 -9.91
C PHE A 105 24.42 -8.56 -9.16
N GLY A 106 25.04 -8.02 -8.11
CA GLY A 106 26.17 -8.69 -7.45
C GLY A 106 26.59 -8.11 -6.11
N GLY A 107 27.80 -8.48 -5.69
CA GLY A 107 28.44 -7.96 -4.49
C GLY A 107 29.98 -7.99 -4.57
N GLY A 108 30.65 -7.41 -3.57
CA GLY A 108 32.11 -7.36 -3.50
C GLY A 108 32.77 -8.56 -2.81
N PHE A 109 33.87 -9.00 -3.42
CA PHE A 109 34.78 -10.05 -2.98
C PHE A 109 35.95 -9.43 -2.22
N THR A 110 35.63 -8.78 -1.10
CA THR A 110 36.60 -8.17 -0.19
C THR A 110 37.38 -9.23 0.60
N ASP A 111 38.49 -8.83 1.20
CA ASP A 111 39.25 -9.70 2.08
C ASP A 111 38.38 -10.14 3.27
N SER A 112 37.59 -9.21 3.83
CA SER A 112 36.67 -9.49 4.93
C SER A 112 35.60 -10.52 4.58
N ALA A 113 35.02 -10.44 3.38
CA ALA A 113 34.05 -11.44 2.92
C ALA A 113 34.69 -12.84 2.87
N ALA A 114 35.88 -12.95 2.27
CA ALA A 114 36.59 -14.22 2.17
C ALA A 114 36.99 -14.78 3.55
N ILE A 115 37.51 -13.94 4.44
CA ILE A 115 37.87 -14.32 5.81
C ILE A 115 36.65 -14.89 6.54
N ASN A 116 35.50 -14.21 6.47
CA ASN A 116 34.30 -14.65 7.18
C ASN A 116 33.73 -15.94 6.60
N VAL A 117 33.68 -16.11 5.28
CA VAL A 117 33.27 -17.40 4.69
C VAL A 117 34.13 -18.52 5.25
N TYR A 118 35.45 -18.33 5.34
CA TYR A 118 36.37 -19.36 5.82
C TYR A 118 36.38 -19.55 7.36
N LYS A 119 35.64 -18.75 8.14
CA LYS A 119 35.33 -19.05 9.55
C LYS A 119 34.28 -20.17 9.68
N LEU A 120 33.40 -20.33 8.69
CA LEU A 120 32.36 -21.36 8.67
C LEU A 120 32.92 -22.78 8.48
N SER A 121 32.15 -23.79 8.86
CA SER A 121 32.45 -25.19 8.48
C SER A 121 32.48 -25.39 6.96
N PRO A 122 33.20 -26.37 6.41
CA PRO A 122 33.26 -26.58 4.95
C PRO A 122 31.90 -26.73 4.27
N LYS A 123 30.92 -27.31 4.98
CA LYS A 123 29.54 -27.47 4.50
C LYS A 123 28.80 -26.14 4.47
N LEU A 124 28.99 -25.32 5.50
CA LEU A 124 28.40 -23.98 5.57
C LEU A 124 29.05 -23.00 4.59
N GLN A 125 30.33 -23.17 4.29
CA GLN A 125 31.02 -22.45 3.21
C GLN A 125 30.35 -22.69 1.85
N ASP A 126 30.05 -23.95 1.51
CA ASP A 126 29.29 -24.27 0.28
C ASP A 126 27.89 -23.68 0.33
N MET A 127 27.21 -23.84 1.48
CA MET A 127 25.83 -23.40 1.65
C MET A 127 25.69 -21.88 1.51
N VAL A 128 26.57 -21.07 2.10
CA VAL A 128 26.50 -19.61 1.99
C VAL A 128 26.81 -19.14 0.56
N ILE A 129 27.71 -19.82 -0.15
CA ILE A 129 27.96 -19.55 -1.58
C ILE A 129 26.74 -19.91 -2.42
N ASP A 130 26.11 -21.06 -2.14
CA ASP A 130 24.90 -21.50 -2.81
C ASP A 130 23.77 -20.47 -2.68
N GLN A 131 23.63 -19.83 -1.51
CA GLN A 131 22.62 -18.79 -1.28
C GLN A 131 22.75 -17.62 -2.26
N TYR A 132 23.96 -17.23 -2.68
CA TYR A 132 24.14 -16.13 -3.64
C TYR A 132 24.14 -16.58 -5.10
N PHE A 133 24.80 -17.70 -5.43
CA PHE A 133 25.20 -17.99 -6.81
C PHE A 133 24.53 -19.22 -7.43
N SER A 134 23.87 -20.07 -6.64
CA SER A 134 23.22 -21.28 -7.15
C SER A 134 21.81 -21.02 -7.71
N GLU A 135 21.25 -22.00 -8.44
CA GLU A 135 19.84 -21.94 -8.91
C GLU A 135 18.81 -21.85 -7.78
N THR A 136 19.16 -22.37 -6.60
CA THR A 136 18.35 -22.35 -5.38
C THR A 136 18.63 -21.13 -4.48
N GLY A 137 19.56 -20.26 -4.90
CA GLY A 137 19.89 -19.00 -4.25
C GLY A 137 19.46 -17.79 -5.10
N LEU A 138 20.21 -16.70 -5.03
CA LEU A 138 19.90 -15.43 -5.69
C LEU A 138 20.40 -15.30 -7.13
N GLN A 139 21.25 -16.22 -7.60
CA GLN A 139 21.85 -16.24 -8.94
C GLN A 139 22.56 -14.92 -9.33
N TYR A 140 23.39 -14.37 -8.43
CA TYR A 140 24.23 -13.19 -8.69
C TYR A 140 25.10 -13.37 -9.95
N THR A 141 25.28 -12.28 -10.69
CA THR A 141 25.98 -12.24 -11.99
C THR A 141 27.04 -11.14 -12.11
N LEU A 142 27.20 -10.31 -11.08
CA LEU A 142 28.29 -9.35 -10.93
C LEU A 142 29.17 -9.69 -9.73
N GLY A 143 30.46 -9.37 -9.84
CA GLY A 143 31.40 -9.47 -8.72
C GLY A 143 32.45 -8.37 -8.77
N ARG A 144 32.60 -7.62 -7.68
CA ARG A 144 33.63 -6.58 -7.55
C ARG A 144 34.84 -7.11 -6.80
N ILE A 145 36.03 -7.01 -7.36
CA ILE A 145 37.28 -7.46 -6.72
C ILE A 145 38.17 -6.25 -6.44
N PRO A 146 38.53 -5.98 -5.17
CA PRO A 146 39.51 -4.97 -4.84
C PRO A 146 40.91 -5.28 -5.35
N ILE A 147 41.58 -4.28 -5.95
CA ILE A 147 42.99 -4.31 -6.31
C ILE A 147 43.80 -3.77 -5.13
N GLY A 148 44.46 -4.67 -4.41
CA GLY A 148 45.17 -4.36 -3.16
C GLY A 148 44.20 -4.36 -1.98
N SER A 149 44.65 -3.80 -0.87
CA SER A 149 43.84 -3.78 0.35
C SER A 149 42.94 -2.56 0.47
N THR A 150 41.92 -2.72 1.29
CA THR A 150 40.81 -1.77 1.49
C THR A 150 40.65 -1.50 2.99
N ASP A 151 39.63 -0.74 3.38
CA ASP A 151 39.20 -0.70 4.79
C ASP A 151 38.68 -2.06 5.27
N PHE A 152 37.98 -2.81 4.40
CA PHE A 152 37.58 -4.22 4.58
C PHE A 152 38.72 -5.21 4.27
N SER A 153 39.86 -4.94 4.91
CA SER A 153 41.03 -5.81 5.01
C SER A 153 41.51 -5.82 6.47
N THR A 154 42.40 -6.74 6.83
CA THR A 154 42.99 -6.82 8.17
C THR A 154 44.24 -5.93 8.33
N SER A 155 44.85 -5.51 7.22
CA SER A 155 45.98 -4.58 7.19
C SER A 155 46.13 -3.86 5.84
N GLU A 156 46.93 -2.80 5.82
CA GLU A 156 47.35 -2.12 4.58
C GLU A 156 48.40 -2.96 3.83
N TYR A 157 48.22 -3.17 2.52
CA TYR A 157 49.16 -3.84 1.62
C TYR A 157 48.93 -3.42 0.16
N SER A 158 49.97 -3.51 -0.66
CA SER A 158 49.86 -3.45 -2.12
C SER A 158 50.47 -4.70 -2.75
N TYR A 159 50.31 -4.88 -4.06
CA TYR A 159 50.94 -5.99 -4.76
C TYR A 159 52.39 -5.69 -5.20
N ASN A 160 52.93 -4.49 -4.95
CA ASN A 160 54.29 -4.14 -5.36
C ASN A 160 54.93 -3.05 -4.47
N ASP A 161 55.34 -3.42 -3.26
CA ASP A 161 55.90 -2.48 -2.27
C ASP A 161 57.40 -2.15 -2.47
N VAL A 162 58.08 -2.73 -3.47
CA VAL A 162 59.48 -2.39 -3.79
C VAL A 162 59.55 -0.99 -4.40
N VAL A 163 60.22 -0.08 -3.71
CA VAL A 163 60.36 1.34 -4.09
C VAL A 163 60.93 1.48 -5.50
N ASP A 164 60.28 2.33 -6.31
CA ASP A 164 60.68 2.68 -7.68
C ASP A 164 60.75 1.49 -8.66
N ASP A 165 60.07 0.37 -8.37
CA ASP A 165 59.89 -0.72 -9.33
C ASP A 165 58.84 -0.35 -10.41
N PHE A 166 59.21 0.58 -11.29
CA PHE A 166 58.40 1.06 -12.41
C PHE A 166 58.07 -0.04 -13.43
N THR A 167 58.83 -1.13 -13.44
CA THR A 167 58.67 -2.28 -14.34
C THR A 167 57.75 -3.36 -13.78
N MET A 168 57.38 -3.28 -12.51
CA MET A 168 56.59 -4.28 -11.79
C MET A 168 57.25 -5.67 -11.80
N GLU A 169 58.57 -5.73 -11.59
CA GLU A 169 59.32 -6.99 -11.51
C GLU A 169 58.96 -7.80 -10.26
N HIS A 170 58.65 -7.13 -9.15
CA HIS A 170 58.32 -7.74 -7.86
C HIS A 170 56.82 -7.79 -7.58
N PHE A 171 55.99 -7.54 -8.60
CA PHE A 171 54.54 -7.61 -8.46
C PHE A 171 54.09 -9.03 -8.10
N SER A 172 53.32 -9.18 -7.02
CA SER A 172 52.76 -10.46 -6.58
C SER A 172 51.38 -10.32 -5.93
N ILE A 173 50.49 -11.26 -6.26
CA ILE A 173 49.18 -11.45 -5.62
C ILE A 173 49.21 -12.57 -4.57
N ASP A 174 50.39 -12.99 -4.10
CA ASP A 174 50.51 -14.14 -3.16
C ASP A 174 49.71 -13.94 -1.87
N ILE A 175 49.49 -12.70 -1.45
CA ILE A 175 48.63 -12.38 -0.31
C ILE A 175 47.16 -12.79 -0.55
N ASP A 176 46.62 -12.63 -1.77
CA ASP A 176 45.26 -13.06 -2.10
C ASP A 176 45.11 -14.59 -2.13
N LYS A 177 46.24 -15.30 -2.31
CA LYS A 177 46.33 -16.77 -2.27
C LYS A 177 46.55 -17.30 -0.86
N SER A 178 46.85 -16.42 0.09
CA SER A 178 47.29 -16.82 1.40
C SER A 178 46.15 -17.44 2.21
N PRO A 179 46.43 -18.42 3.08
CA PRO A 179 45.42 -19.04 3.94
C PRO A 179 44.84 -18.05 4.98
N GLU A 180 45.48 -16.91 5.19
CA GLU A 180 44.97 -15.84 6.06
C GLU A 180 43.82 -15.08 5.41
N LEU A 181 43.84 -14.85 4.09
CA LEU A 181 42.76 -14.15 3.38
C LEU A 181 41.76 -15.09 2.71
N ASN A 182 42.24 -16.21 2.13
CA ASN A 182 41.44 -17.11 1.29
C ASN A 182 40.64 -16.42 0.15
N LYS A 183 41.02 -15.21 -0.26
CA LYS A 183 40.30 -14.42 -1.27
C LYS A 183 40.21 -15.12 -2.62
N LEU A 184 41.34 -15.56 -3.16
CA LEU A 184 41.37 -16.26 -4.44
C LEU A 184 40.70 -17.65 -4.34
N PRO A 185 40.96 -18.49 -3.31
CA PRO A 185 40.19 -19.71 -3.08
C PRO A 185 38.67 -19.50 -3.03
N PHE A 186 38.20 -18.45 -2.34
CA PHE A 186 36.79 -18.07 -2.27
C PHE A 186 36.23 -17.76 -3.68
N ILE A 187 36.89 -16.88 -4.44
CA ILE A 187 36.48 -16.51 -5.80
C ILE A 187 36.43 -17.73 -6.71
N GLN A 188 37.45 -18.59 -6.68
CA GLN A 188 37.50 -19.81 -7.49
C GLN A 188 36.37 -20.78 -7.13
N ARG A 189 36.04 -20.91 -5.83
CA ARG A 189 34.92 -21.73 -5.38
C ARG A 189 33.59 -21.22 -5.93
N VAL A 190 33.35 -19.91 -5.86
CA VAL A 190 32.16 -19.28 -6.45
C VAL A 190 32.07 -19.53 -7.96
N LEU A 191 33.18 -19.31 -8.69
CA LEU A 191 33.23 -19.53 -10.15
C LEU A 191 32.96 -20.99 -10.55
N ASN A 192 33.28 -21.95 -9.68
CA ASN A 192 33.01 -23.38 -9.91
C ASN A 192 31.58 -23.80 -9.57
N MET A 193 30.87 -23.03 -8.72
CA MET A 193 29.53 -23.37 -8.23
C MET A 193 28.41 -22.66 -9.00
N THR A 194 28.69 -21.48 -9.56
CA THR A 194 27.66 -20.69 -10.25
C THR A 194 27.18 -21.36 -11.54
N SER A 195 25.87 -21.31 -11.78
CA SER A 195 25.26 -21.78 -13.04
C SER A 195 25.13 -20.67 -14.09
N ARG A 196 25.32 -19.40 -13.71
CA ARG A 196 25.31 -18.24 -14.60
C ARG A 196 26.72 -17.64 -14.71
N PRO A 197 27.19 -17.26 -15.91
CA PRO A 197 28.46 -16.55 -16.04
C PRO A 197 28.48 -15.27 -15.20
N ILE A 198 29.52 -15.09 -14.39
CA ILE A 198 29.71 -13.89 -13.57
C ILE A 198 30.62 -12.90 -14.31
N LYS A 199 30.18 -11.65 -14.43
CA LYS A 199 31.00 -10.53 -14.90
C LYS A 199 31.77 -9.96 -13.73
N MET A 200 33.05 -10.32 -13.62
CA MET A 200 33.94 -9.75 -12.60
C MET A 200 34.47 -8.38 -13.04
N PHE A 201 34.48 -7.41 -12.15
CA PHE A 201 35.16 -6.13 -12.37
C PHE A 201 36.08 -5.77 -11.21
N ALA A 202 37.12 -5.01 -11.48
CA ALA A 202 38.13 -4.64 -10.49
C ALA A 202 38.09 -3.14 -10.18
N SER A 203 38.37 -2.78 -8.94
CA SER A 203 38.53 -1.39 -8.52
C SER A 203 39.69 -1.27 -7.52
N SER A 204 40.46 -0.19 -7.59
CA SER A 204 41.63 0.03 -6.74
C SER A 204 41.40 1.16 -5.76
N TRP A 205 41.79 0.97 -4.50
CA TRP A 205 41.68 1.99 -3.45
C TRP A 205 42.88 2.91 -3.40
N ALA A 206 44.08 2.34 -3.49
CA ALA A 206 45.32 3.10 -3.51
C ALA A 206 46.44 2.31 -4.22
N PRO A 207 47.39 3.01 -4.86
CA PRO A 207 48.58 2.40 -5.43
C PRO A 207 49.64 2.11 -4.34
N PRO A 208 50.72 1.39 -4.67
CA PRO A 208 51.87 1.25 -3.77
C PRO A 208 52.38 2.59 -3.23
N THR A 209 52.78 2.62 -1.96
CA THR A 209 53.14 3.87 -1.24
C THR A 209 54.22 4.68 -1.94
N TRP A 210 55.19 4.03 -2.60
CA TRP A 210 56.28 4.69 -3.31
C TRP A 210 55.82 5.50 -4.54
N MET A 211 54.61 5.27 -5.06
CA MET A 211 54.01 6.07 -6.14
C MET A 211 53.35 7.36 -5.65
N THR A 212 53.10 7.47 -4.34
CA THR A 212 52.32 8.56 -3.73
C THR A 212 53.20 9.68 -3.19
N LYS A 213 52.73 10.93 -3.22
CA LYS A 213 53.49 12.09 -2.70
C LYS A 213 53.72 12.00 -1.19
N GLU A 214 52.73 11.50 -0.47
CA GLU A 214 52.72 11.42 0.99
C GLU A 214 53.41 10.16 1.53
N ASN A 215 53.88 9.25 0.65
CA ASN A 215 54.49 7.97 1.00
C ASN A 215 53.59 7.12 1.94
N ARG A 216 52.29 7.13 1.67
CA ARG A 216 51.24 6.42 2.39
C ARG A 216 50.05 6.18 1.47
N THR A 217 49.15 5.29 1.89
CA THR A 217 47.93 4.92 1.13
C THR A 217 46.68 5.67 1.57
N ILE A 218 46.71 6.35 2.72
CA ILE A 218 45.56 7.11 3.26
C ILE A 218 45.57 8.55 2.74
N ASP A 219 44.45 8.99 2.17
CA ASP A 219 44.24 10.36 1.64
C ASP A 219 45.48 10.87 0.89
N CYS A 220 45.92 10.09 -0.10
CA CYS A 220 47.18 10.29 -0.82
C CYS A 220 46.93 10.79 -2.25
N THR A 221 47.98 11.34 -2.86
CA THR A 221 47.95 11.80 -4.27
C THR A 221 49.14 11.23 -5.04
N MET A 222 48.99 11.09 -6.36
CA MET A 222 50.06 10.58 -7.23
C MET A 222 51.25 11.54 -7.34
N LYS A 223 52.47 10.99 -7.44
CA LYS A 223 53.67 11.72 -7.86
C LYS A 223 53.62 12.02 -9.36
N GLY A 224 54.15 13.18 -9.77
CA GLY A 224 54.17 13.60 -11.17
C GLY A 224 52.79 13.87 -11.75
N SER A 225 52.68 13.91 -13.07
CA SER A 225 51.44 14.17 -13.82
C SER A 225 51.09 13.00 -14.76
N PRO A 226 49.82 12.82 -15.16
CA PRO A 226 49.44 11.82 -16.16
C PRO A 226 50.32 11.89 -17.41
N GLY A 227 50.70 10.73 -17.95
CA GLY A 227 51.69 10.56 -19.01
C GLY A 227 53.14 10.39 -18.53
N GLU A 228 53.43 10.65 -17.25
CA GLU A 228 54.76 10.45 -16.64
C GLU A 228 54.94 9.05 -16.02
N GLN A 229 56.15 8.76 -15.53
CA GLN A 229 56.56 7.42 -15.11
C GLN A 229 55.69 6.80 -14.00
N TYR A 230 55.23 7.59 -13.01
CA TYR A 230 54.42 7.08 -11.90
C TYR A 230 52.99 6.70 -12.34
N TRP A 231 52.39 7.49 -13.21
CA TRP A 231 51.05 7.22 -13.76
C TRP A 231 51.07 6.06 -14.76
N LYS A 232 52.12 5.96 -15.57
CA LYS A 232 52.39 4.76 -16.40
C LYS A 232 52.58 3.50 -15.57
N ALA A 233 53.28 3.61 -14.44
CA ALA A 233 53.45 2.50 -13.51
C ALA A 233 52.12 2.10 -12.86
N MET A 234 51.25 3.05 -12.50
CA MET A 234 49.91 2.76 -12.00
C MET A 234 49.05 2.01 -13.03
N ALA A 235 49.05 2.42 -14.30
CA ALA A 235 48.37 1.67 -15.37
C ALA A 235 48.96 0.25 -15.54
N LEU A 236 50.30 0.12 -15.45
CA LEU A 236 50.97 -1.19 -15.52
C LEU A 236 50.63 -2.07 -14.30
N TYR A 237 50.49 -1.49 -13.11
CA TYR A 237 50.07 -2.18 -11.89
C TYR A 237 48.69 -2.82 -12.07
N TYR A 238 47.73 -2.09 -12.64
CA TYR A 238 46.41 -2.65 -12.99
C TYR A 238 46.52 -3.76 -14.04
N SER A 239 47.35 -3.60 -15.07
CA SER A 239 47.56 -4.64 -16.09
C SER A 239 48.17 -5.91 -15.48
N LYS A 240 49.14 -5.77 -14.57
CA LYS A 240 49.75 -6.91 -13.87
C LYS A 240 48.76 -7.65 -12.98
N PHE A 241 47.86 -6.93 -12.33
CA PHE A 241 46.76 -7.53 -11.57
C PHE A 241 45.85 -8.39 -12.45
N LEU A 242 45.39 -7.83 -13.59
CA LEU A 242 44.55 -8.55 -14.56
C LEU A 242 45.26 -9.81 -15.09
N ASP A 243 46.55 -9.71 -15.44
CA ASP A 243 47.35 -10.86 -15.88
C ASP A 243 47.50 -11.92 -14.78
N ALA A 244 47.72 -11.51 -13.53
CA ALA A 244 47.92 -12.41 -12.41
C ALA A 244 46.65 -13.19 -12.10
N TYR A 245 45.51 -12.52 -12.00
CA TYR A 245 44.21 -13.18 -11.76
C TYR A 245 43.77 -14.06 -12.92
N LYS A 246 44.04 -13.65 -14.17
CA LYS A 246 43.78 -14.48 -15.35
C LYS A 246 44.53 -15.80 -15.32
N LYS A 247 45.77 -15.82 -14.83
CA LYS A 247 46.55 -17.07 -14.65
C LYS A 247 45.90 -18.01 -13.63
N GLU A 248 45.16 -17.45 -12.69
CA GLU A 248 44.41 -18.19 -11.66
C GLU A 248 42.98 -18.53 -12.08
N GLY A 249 42.62 -18.30 -13.35
CA GLY A 249 41.31 -18.64 -13.91
C GLY A 249 40.23 -17.58 -13.71
N VAL A 250 40.56 -16.40 -13.16
CA VAL A 250 39.62 -15.30 -12.95
C VAL A 250 39.76 -14.30 -14.09
N ASN A 251 38.72 -14.17 -14.92
CA ASN A 251 38.69 -13.20 -16.01
C ASN A 251 37.88 -11.97 -15.62
N PHE A 252 38.32 -10.80 -16.06
CA PHE A 252 37.64 -9.53 -15.81
C PHE A 252 36.89 -9.05 -17.05
N TRP A 253 35.66 -8.61 -16.82
CA TRP A 253 34.81 -7.90 -17.76
C TRP A 253 35.12 -6.41 -17.79
N ALA A 254 35.37 -5.79 -16.62
CA ALA A 254 35.64 -4.37 -16.51
C ALA A 254 36.69 -4.02 -15.43
N ILE A 255 37.16 -2.78 -15.47
CA ILE A 255 37.96 -2.14 -14.41
C ILE A 255 37.46 -0.71 -14.21
N THR A 256 37.42 -0.24 -12.97
CA THR A 256 37.16 1.18 -12.68
C THR A 256 38.48 1.97 -12.68
N ALA A 257 38.42 3.26 -13.00
CA ALA A 257 39.61 4.10 -13.06
C ALA A 257 40.28 4.25 -11.68
N GLN A 258 39.48 4.43 -10.63
CA GLN A 258 39.90 4.60 -9.24
C GLN A 258 38.66 4.57 -8.33
N ASN A 259 38.71 3.86 -7.20
CA ASN A 259 37.67 3.92 -6.17
C ASN A 259 37.66 5.29 -5.47
N GLU A 260 36.50 5.94 -5.36
CA GLU A 260 36.25 7.16 -4.58
C GLU A 260 37.33 8.26 -4.72
N PRO A 261 37.66 8.71 -5.94
CA PRO A 261 38.72 9.67 -6.17
C PRO A 261 38.44 11.06 -5.58
N ALA A 262 37.18 11.41 -5.28
CA ALA A 262 36.80 12.76 -4.87
C ALA A 262 37.21 13.10 -3.43
N LYS A 263 37.86 14.25 -3.24
CA LYS A 263 38.18 14.74 -1.88
C LYS A 263 36.90 15.15 -1.13
N HIS A 264 36.64 14.55 0.02
CA HIS A 264 35.50 14.94 0.85
C HIS A 264 35.81 16.18 1.72
N ALA A 265 34.88 17.15 1.74
CA ALA A 265 35.08 18.45 2.39
C ALA A 265 34.99 18.43 3.94
N LEU A 266 34.31 17.43 4.53
CA LEU A 266 33.94 17.43 5.95
C LEU A 266 34.52 16.24 6.76
N VAL A 267 34.99 15.19 6.09
CA VAL A 267 35.57 14.00 6.72
C VAL A 267 36.72 13.49 5.87
N THR A 268 37.89 13.32 6.46
CA THR A 268 39.01 12.63 5.80
C THR A 268 38.92 11.14 6.13
N PRO A 269 38.72 10.26 5.12
CA PRO A 269 38.82 8.82 5.29
C PRO A 269 40.11 8.44 5.99
N GLN A 270 40.02 7.50 6.92
CA GLN A 270 41.17 6.99 7.68
C GLN A 270 41.65 5.65 7.11
N TRP A 271 41.37 5.40 5.84
CA TRP A 271 41.70 4.17 5.10
C TRP A 271 42.29 4.50 3.73
N GLN A 272 42.65 3.46 2.97
CA GLN A 272 43.28 3.55 1.67
C GLN A 272 42.43 4.40 0.72
N THR A 273 42.99 5.47 0.18
CA THR A 273 42.27 6.37 -0.73
C THR A 273 43.27 7.18 -1.57
N LEU A 274 43.22 6.99 -2.89
CA LEU A 274 43.92 7.84 -3.85
C LEU A 274 42.98 8.95 -4.36
N ARG A 275 43.37 10.20 -4.13
CA ARG A 275 42.63 11.38 -4.62
C ARG A 275 43.08 11.75 -6.02
N LEU A 276 42.11 11.85 -6.92
CA LEU A 276 42.28 12.35 -8.28
C LEU A 276 41.34 13.53 -8.51
N THR A 277 41.85 14.63 -9.06
CA THR A 277 41.00 15.63 -9.72
C THR A 277 40.34 15.01 -10.95
N ALA A 278 39.26 15.61 -11.44
CA ALA A 278 38.59 15.11 -12.64
C ALA A 278 39.45 15.28 -13.90
N ASP A 279 40.26 16.36 -13.96
CA ASP A 279 41.32 16.54 -14.97
C ASP A 279 42.35 15.41 -14.92
N GLU A 280 42.81 15.03 -13.73
CA GLU A 280 43.77 13.94 -13.55
C GLU A 280 43.20 12.58 -13.94
N GLU A 281 41.94 12.30 -13.59
CA GLU A 281 41.25 11.08 -14.03
C GLU A 281 41.09 11.04 -15.56
N ARG A 282 40.68 12.16 -16.16
CA ARG A 282 40.58 12.31 -17.63
C ARG A 282 41.93 12.01 -18.29
N ASP A 283 42.99 12.66 -17.82
CA ASP A 283 44.30 12.57 -18.44
C ASP A 283 44.98 11.23 -18.16
N PHE A 284 44.74 10.61 -17.01
CA PHE A 284 45.20 9.25 -16.71
C PHE A 284 44.57 8.22 -17.66
N ILE A 285 43.25 8.30 -17.87
CA ILE A 285 42.55 7.42 -18.82
C ILE A 285 43.09 7.65 -20.24
N LYS A 286 43.26 8.91 -20.66
CA LYS A 286 43.71 9.29 -22.00
C LYS A 286 45.15 8.89 -22.31
N LEU A 287 46.07 9.12 -21.38
CA LEU A 287 47.51 9.06 -21.62
C LEU A 287 48.13 7.73 -21.21
N ASP A 288 47.56 7.04 -20.21
CA ASP A 288 48.18 5.87 -19.59
C ASP A 288 47.27 4.64 -19.58
N LEU A 289 46.12 4.71 -18.87
CA LEU A 289 45.26 3.55 -18.63
C LEU A 289 44.59 3.05 -19.90
N GLY A 290 43.85 3.90 -20.62
CA GLY A 290 43.11 3.56 -21.83
C GLY A 290 44.00 2.93 -22.91
N PRO A 291 45.10 3.59 -23.33
CA PRO A 291 46.01 3.03 -24.34
C PRO A 291 46.60 1.66 -23.95
N LEU A 292 46.96 1.46 -22.67
CA LEU A 292 47.52 0.20 -22.21
C LEU A 292 46.47 -0.91 -22.16
N MET A 293 45.28 -0.62 -21.63
CA MET A 293 44.20 -1.59 -21.51
C MET A 293 43.66 -2.01 -22.87
N THR A 294 43.41 -1.07 -23.80
CA THR A 294 42.98 -1.41 -25.17
C THR A 294 44.01 -2.28 -25.90
N LYS A 295 45.31 -2.06 -25.64
CA LYS A 295 46.38 -2.86 -26.25
C LYS A 295 46.42 -4.28 -25.70
N ASN A 296 46.30 -4.45 -24.37
CA ASN A 296 46.49 -5.73 -23.70
C ASN A 296 45.19 -6.55 -23.57
N TYR A 297 44.06 -5.87 -23.45
CA TYR A 297 42.72 -6.44 -23.19
C TYR A 297 41.65 -5.70 -24.02
N PRO A 298 41.56 -5.95 -25.34
CA PRO A 298 40.69 -5.18 -26.24
C PRO A 298 39.19 -5.19 -25.87
N GLU A 299 38.73 -6.23 -25.17
CA GLU A 299 37.32 -6.39 -24.75
C GLU A 299 37.02 -5.83 -23.36
N LEU A 300 38.05 -5.44 -22.59
CA LEU A 300 37.89 -4.94 -21.22
C LEU A 300 37.19 -3.58 -21.24
N LYS A 301 36.17 -3.44 -20.39
CA LYS A 301 35.47 -2.17 -20.21
C LYS A 301 36.19 -1.31 -19.17
N ILE A 302 36.30 -0.01 -19.42
CA ILE A 302 36.79 0.97 -18.44
C ILE A 302 35.59 1.75 -17.93
N ILE A 303 35.46 1.82 -16.60
CA ILE A 303 34.42 2.54 -15.90
C ILE A 303 35.06 3.75 -15.20
N ALA A 304 34.59 4.96 -15.49
CA ALA A 304 35.06 6.18 -14.82
C ALA A 304 34.07 6.63 -13.73
N GLY A 305 34.47 7.54 -12.85
CA GLY A 305 33.62 8.05 -11.76
C GLY A 305 33.79 7.29 -10.44
N ASP A 306 33.26 6.07 -10.36
CA ASP A 306 33.32 5.12 -9.20
C ASP A 306 33.26 5.82 -7.82
N ASP A 307 32.29 6.73 -7.68
CA ASP A 307 32.11 7.61 -6.51
C ASP A 307 30.62 8.01 -6.35
N GLN A 308 30.30 8.82 -5.35
CA GLN A 308 28.93 9.20 -4.98
C GLN A 308 28.14 9.89 -6.11
N LYS A 309 26.87 9.48 -6.30
CA LYS A 309 25.89 10.09 -7.23
C LYS A 309 25.86 11.64 -7.21
N PRO A 310 25.89 12.31 -6.04
CA PRO A 310 25.88 13.77 -6.00
C PRO A 310 26.97 14.46 -6.84
N GLY A 311 28.14 13.83 -6.98
CA GLY A 311 29.33 14.41 -7.64
C GLY A 311 29.48 14.08 -9.12
N ILE A 312 28.48 13.45 -9.77
CA ILE A 312 28.57 13.02 -11.18
C ILE A 312 29.03 14.17 -12.10
N PHE A 313 28.39 15.33 -12.01
CA PHE A 313 28.71 16.48 -12.88
C PHE A 313 29.88 17.32 -12.39
N ASP A 314 30.26 17.20 -11.11
CA ASP A 314 31.47 17.83 -10.59
C ASP A 314 32.75 17.13 -11.08
N ARG A 315 32.58 15.99 -11.78
CA ARG A 315 33.66 15.14 -12.29
C ARG A 315 33.40 14.66 -13.73
N ALA A 316 32.71 15.45 -14.54
CA ALA A 316 32.32 15.07 -15.89
C ALA A 316 33.47 15.09 -16.92
N GLU A 317 34.62 15.65 -16.58
CA GLU A 317 35.77 15.91 -17.46
C GLU A 317 36.26 14.68 -18.25
N PRO A 318 36.29 13.43 -17.70
CA PRO A 318 36.63 12.24 -18.49
C PRO A 318 35.66 11.97 -19.64
N PHE A 319 34.39 12.37 -19.51
CA PHE A 319 33.33 12.17 -20.51
C PHE A 319 33.24 13.34 -21.50
N GLU A 320 33.62 14.54 -21.08
CA GLU A 320 33.63 15.74 -21.93
C GLU A 320 34.77 15.73 -22.98
N ASP A 321 35.92 15.12 -22.67
CA ASP A 321 37.04 15.00 -23.62
C ASP A 321 36.87 13.79 -24.56
N PRO A 322 36.69 13.99 -25.88
CA PRO A 322 36.53 12.90 -26.84
C PRO A 322 37.72 11.93 -26.90
N ASP A 323 38.94 12.42 -26.61
CA ASP A 323 40.13 11.56 -26.61
C ASP A 323 40.17 10.60 -25.41
N THR A 324 39.52 10.98 -24.33
CA THR A 324 39.35 10.14 -23.15
C THR A 324 38.14 9.25 -23.28
N ARG A 325 36.99 9.83 -23.65
CA ARG A 325 35.69 9.13 -23.74
C ARG A 325 35.73 7.89 -24.63
N LYS A 326 36.54 7.88 -25.70
CA LYS A 326 36.70 6.70 -26.57
C LYS A 326 37.19 5.43 -25.86
N PHE A 327 37.78 5.56 -24.67
CA PHE A 327 38.22 4.45 -23.83
C PHE A 327 37.19 4.06 -22.77
N ILE A 328 36.26 4.97 -22.43
CA ILE A 328 35.30 4.78 -21.37
C ILE A 328 34.09 4.03 -21.92
N SER A 329 33.64 3.01 -21.20
CA SER A 329 32.43 2.26 -21.53
C SER A 329 31.28 2.57 -20.57
N GLY A 330 31.59 2.98 -19.33
CA GLY A 330 30.58 3.22 -18.31
C GLY A 330 30.95 4.27 -17.27
N LEU A 331 29.93 4.75 -16.57
CA LEU A 331 30.01 5.54 -15.34
C LEU A 331 29.71 4.62 -14.15
N GLY A 332 30.60 4.60 -13.16
CA GLY A 332 30.40 3.94 -11.87
C GLY A 332 29.84 4.91 -10.84
N VAL A 333 28.84 4.50 -10.07
CA VAL A 333 28.25 5.31 -9.00
C VAL A 333 28.12 4.52 -7.70
N HIS A 334 28.31 5.23 -6.58
CA HIS A 334 28.24 4.69 -5.21
C HIS A 334 27.06 5.26 -4.41
N TRP A 335 26.67 4.55 -3.34
CA TRP A 335 25.56 4.94 -2.45
C TRP A 335 25.86 4.65 -0.96
N TYR A 336 26.17 5.69 -0.15
CA TYR A 336 26.36 5.59 1.33
C TYR A 336 25.81 6.74 2.16
N ARG A 337 25.49 7.88 1.53
CA ARG A 337 25.13 9.11 2.25
C ARG A 337 23.63 9.15 2.49
N ASN A 338 23.16 8.38 3.47
CA ASN A 338 21.77 8.33 3.96
C ASN A 338 21.12 9.67 4.37
N LEU A 339 21.77 10.83 4.18
CA LEU A 339 21.12 12.14 4.26
C LEU A 339 20.01 12.31 3.21
N ASP A 340 20.09 11.53 2.15
CA ASP A 340 19.06 11.26 1.13
C ASP A 340 17.69 10.89 1.74
N PHE A 341 17.66 10.22 2.90
CA PHE A 341 16.44 9.87 3.62
C PHE A 341 15.84 10.98 4.49
N ILE A 342 16.62 12.04 4.75
CA ILE A 342 16.19 13.19 5.57
C ILE A 342 15.64 14.33 4.70
N PHE A 343 16.14 14.46 3.46
CA PHE A 343 15.76 15.56 2.54
C PHE A 343 15.07 15.10 1.25
N GLY A 344 14.69 13.83 1.13
CA GLY A 344 14.03 13.29 -0.06
C GLY A 344 14.94 13.17 -1.29
N GLY A 345 16.26 13.33 -1.12
CA GLY A 345 17.25 13.17 -2.17
C GLY A 345 17.58 11.71 -2.43
N GLY A 346 17.98 11.40 -3.66
CA GLY A 346 18.75 10.19 -4.02
C GLY A 346 19.59 10.45 -5.27
N ASP A 347 19.63 11.72 -5.71
CA ASP A 347 20.28 12.20 -6.93
C ASP A 347 19.95 11.38 -8.20
N PHE A 348 18.84 10.63 -8.22
CA PHE A 348 18.47 9.75 -9.32
C PHE A 348 18.31 10.50 -10.65
N SER A 349 17.82 11.75 -10.59
CA SER A 349 17.71 12.61 -11.79
C SER A 349 19.06 12.85 -12.46
N LYS A 350 20.17 12.88 -11.70
CA LYS A 350 21.51 13.04 -12.27
C LYS A 350 21.94 11.84 -13.11
N LEU A 351 21.48 10.63 -12.78
CA LEU A 351 21.72 9.44 -13.60
C LEU A 351 21.04 9.60 -14.96
N LYS A 352 19.77 10.05 -14.95
CA LYS A 352 19.03 10.35 -16.17
C LYS A 352 19.68 11.48 -16.97
N ASP A 353 20.01 12.60 -16.32
CA ASP A 353 20.65 13.74 -16.98
C ASP A 353 22.00 13.35 -17.61
N PHE A 354 22.76 12.47 -16.95
CA PHE A 354 24.01 11.95 -17.47
C PHE A 354 23.76 11.07 -18.69
N HIS A 355 22.80 10.15 -18.62
CA HIS A 355 22.42 9.30 -19.76
C HIS A 355 21.96 10.14 -20.96
N ASP A 356 21.15 11.18 -20.74
CA ASP A 356 20.66 12.05 -21.80
C ASP A 356 21.82 12.81 -22.49
N GLN A 357 22.91 13.10 -21.76
CA GLN A 357 24.14 13.70 -22.32
C GLN A 357 25.09 12.68 -22.98
N TYR A 358 25.16 11.46 -22.45
CA TYR A 358 26.11 10.41 -22.83
C TYR A 358 25.40 9.06 -23.02
N PRO A 359 24.49 8.91 -23.99
CA PRO A 359 23.62 7.74 -24.11
C PRO A 359 24.35 6.45 -24.49
N ASP A 360 25.58 6.55 -25.00
CA ASP A 360 26.47 5.43 -25.33
C ASP A 360 27.27 4.89 -24.14
N ILE A 361 27.23 5.58 -22.99
CA ILE A 361 27.93 5.21 -21.76
C ILE A 361 26.92 4.58 -20.80
N PHE A 362 27.15 3.32 -20.39
CA PHE A 362 26.28 2.68 -19.41
C PHE A 362 26.51 3.25 -18.01
N ILE A 363 25.49 3.21 -17.15
CA ILE A 363 25.62 3.57 -15.73
C ILE A 363 25.58 2.27 -14.91
N LEU A 364 26.47 2.12 -13.94
CA LEU A 364 26.51 0.95 -13.07
C LEU A 364 26.63 1.39 -11.61
N GLY A 365 25.72 0.93 -10.75
CA GLY A 365 25.92 0.96 -9.31
C GLY A 365 27.07 0.01 -8.96
N THR A 366 28.27 0.55 -8.80
CA THR A 366 29.49 -0.24 -8.61
C THR A 366 29.70 -0.62 -7.16
N GLU A 367 29.06 0.09 -6.22
CA GLU A 367 29.21 -0.18 -4.79
C GLU A 367 28.11 0.51 -3.97
N ALA A 368 27.56 -0.18 -2.97
CA ALA A 368 26.50 0.35 -2.13
C ALA A 368 26.47 -0.38 -0.78
N CYS A 369 26.27 0.35 0.32
CA CYS A 369 26.07 -0.27 1.62
C CYS A 369 25.22 0.57 2.57
N GLU A 370 24.57 -0.13 3.50
CA GLU A 370 23.94 0.46 4.66
C GLU A 370 24.80 0.31 5.92
N GLY A 371 24.51 1.14 6.92
CA GLY A 371 25.18 1.04 8.21
C GLY A 371 26.51 1.80 8.32
N TYR A 372 26.76 2.75 7.42
CA TYR A 372 27.92 3.65 7.48
C TYR A 372 27.70 4.84 8.45
N LEU A 373 26.50 5.44 8.45
CA LEU A 373 26.22 6.65 9.24
C LEU A 373 25.83 6.36 10.71
N PRO A 374 26.16 7.26 11.66
CA PRO A 374 25.66 7.18 13.04
C PRO A 374 24.13 7.24 13.12
N SER A 375 23.53 6.69 14.19
CA SER A 375 22.06 6.58 14.33
C SER A 375 21.32 7.92 14.33
N LEU A 376 22.01 9.02 14.65
CA LEU A 376 21.43 10.37 14.56
C LEU A 376 21.25 10.86 13.12
N LEU A 377 22.02 10.31 12.17
CA LEU A 377 22.10 10.77 10.78
C LEU A 377 21.64 9.72 9.76
N GLY A 378 21.28 8.52 10.21
CA GLY A 378 20.86 7.40 9.37
C GLY A 378 20.47 6.19 10.21
N THR A 379 20.39 5.01 9.59
CA THR A 379 20.01 3.76 10.28
C THR A 379 21.14 3.16 11.12
N GLY A 380 21.95 3.95 11.82
CA GLY A 380 23.01 3.50 12.74
C GLY A 380 24.21 2.80 12.10
N LYS A 381 25.37 2.82 12.79
CA LYS A 381 26.62 2.23 12.28
C LYS A 381 26.70 0.71 12.54
N GLY A 382 27.32 -0.05 11.64
CA GLY A 382 27.54 -1.51 11.76
C GLY A 382 26.27 -2.34 11.56
N PRO A 383 26.29 -3.65 11.82
CA PRO A 383 25.14 -4.54 11.60
C PRO A 383 23.94 -4.25 12.50
N SER A 384 22.79 -4.86 12.17
CA SER A 384 21.54 -4.72 12.93
C SER A 384 20.83 -6.05 13.17
N LEU A 385 21.60 -7.11 13.45
CA LEU A 385 21.10 -8.47 13.59
C LEU A 385 19.98 -8.62 14.63
N GLU A 386 20.12 -7.95 15.78
CA GLU A 386 19.15 -7.99 16.89
C GLU A 386 18.09 -6.86 16.83
N ASP A 387 18.09 -6.01 15.78
CA ASP A 387 17.14 -4.91 15.62
C ASP A 387 16.32 -5.09 14.32
N PRO A 388 15.18 -5.83 14.37
CA PRO A 388 14.38 -6.15 13.19
C PRO A 388 13.82 -4.92 12.48
N LYS A 389 13.53 -3.83 13.22
CA LYS A 389 13.01 -2.59 12.63
C LYS A 389 14.07 -1.92 11.78
N LYS A 390 15.29 -1.85 12.31
CA LYS A 390 16.44 -1.26 11.62
C LYS A 390 16.90 -2.13 10.45
N ALA A 391 16.96 -3.44 10.62
CA ALA A 391 17.27 -4.39 9.54
C ALA A 391 16.25 -4.30 8.38
N TRP A 392 14.95 -4.22 8.70
CA TRP A 392 13.91 -4.00 7.69
C TRP A 392 14.06 -2.63 6.99
N LYS A 393 14.36 -1.56 7.74
CA LYS A 393 14.54 -0.24 7.14
C LYS A 393 15.70 -0.19 6.13
N ARG A 394 16.80 -0.87 6.43
CA ARG A 394 17.94 -1.01 5.49
C ARG A 394 17.52 -1.73 4.21
N ALA A 395 16.69 -2.75 4.33
CA ALA A 395 16.17 -3.47 3.17
C ALA A 395 15.22 -2.61 2.31
N GLU A 396 14.33 -1.81 2.92
CA GLU A 396 13.52 -0.82 2.20
C GLU A 396 14.39 0.19 1.43
N ASN A 397 15.49 0.62 2.05
CA ASN A 397 16.42 1.59 1.47
C ASN A 397 17.14 1.00 0.24
N TYR A 398 17.63 -0.25 0.33
CA TYR A 398 18.17 -0.99 -0.82
C TYR A 398 17.14 -1.12 -1.94
N GLY A 399 15.92 -1.54 -1.62
CA GLY A 399 14.87 -1.73 -2.63
C GLY A 399 14.54 -0.44 -3.38
N ARG A 400 14.45 0.68 -2.65
CA ARG A 400 14.20 2.00 -3.24
C ARG A 400 15.34 2.40 -4.17
N ASP A 401 16.58 2.30 -3.69
CA ASP A 401 17.75 2.72 -4.47
C ASP A 401 17.87 1.91 -5.77
N ILE A 402 17.71 0.59 -5.70
CA ILE A 402 17.75 -0.28 -6.88
C ILE A 402 16.64 0.08 -7.87
N ILE A 403 15.40 0.25 -7.42
CA ILE A 403 14.27 0.58 -8.32
C ILE A 403 14.47 1.94 -8.99
N GLU A 404 14.85 2.95 -8.22
CA GLU A 404 15.00 4.31 -8.75
C GLU A 404 16.26 4.43 -9.62
N ASP A 405 17.35 3.74 -9.33
CA ASP A 405 18.51 3.63 -10.23
C ASP A 405 18.10 3.01 -11.56
N MET A 406 17.34 1.91 -11.53
CA MET A 406 16.85 1.24 -12.75
C MET A 406 15.86 2.12 -13.53
N ASN A 407 15.01 2.88 -12.85
CA ASN A 407 14.13 3.85 -13.51
C ASN A 407 14.90 5.03 -14.12
N ASN A 408 16.14 5.27 -13.69
CA ASN A 408 17.00 6.36 -14.15
C ASN A 408 18.26 5.83 -14.87
N MET A 409 18.09 4.80 -15.70
CA MET A 409 19.07 4.31 -16.68
C MET A 409 20.31 3.57 -16.12
N ALA A 410 20.34 3.26 -14.82
CA ALA A 410 21.34 2.33 -14.30
C ALA A 410 21.13 0.93 -14.90
N ALA A 411 22.21 0.31 -15.35
CA ALA A 411 22.22 -1.00 -15.99
C ALA A 411 22.51 -2.14 -15.00
N GLY A 412 22.80 -1.86 -13.74
CA GLY A 412 23.12 -2.88 -12.74
C GLY A 412 23.40 -2.25 -11.39
N TRP A 413 23.50 -3.11 -10.37
CA TRP A 413 23.68 -2.68 -8.99
C TRP A 413 24.50 -3.71 -8.20
N THR A 414 25.48 -3.24 -7.43
CA THR A 414 26.47 -4.09 -6.74
C THR A 414 26.50 -3.74 -5.25
N ASP A 415 26.14 -4.70 -4.41
CA ASP A 415 26.28 -4.59 -2.95
C ASP A 415 27.76 -4.54 -2.54
N TRP A 416 28.05 -4.07 -1.32
CA TRP A 416 29.42 -3.89 -0.88
C TRP A 416 30.12 -5.20 -0.51
N ASN A 417 29.87 -5.73 0.68
CA ASN A 417 30.49 -6.96 1.18
C ASN A 417 29.48 -8.10 1.10
N LEU A 418 29.80 -9.17 0.35
CA LEU A 418 28.92 -10.35 0.26
C LEU A 418 28.57 -10.92 1.65
N VAL A 419 29.55 -10.96 2.56
CA VAL A 419 29.35 -11.41 3.94
C VAL A 419 30.22 -10.59 4.89
N LEU A 420 29.74 -10.37 6.12
CA LEU A 420 30.51 -9.83 7.24
C LEU A 420 30.27 -10.67 8.51
N ASP A 421 31.03 -10.44 9.58
CA ASP A 421 30.68 -10.98 10.90
C ASP A 421 29.60 -10.13 11.58
N THR A 422 29.10 -10.57 12.75
CA THR A 422 28.03 -9.87 13.48
C THR A 422 28.44 -8.49 14.01
N ASP A 423 29.74 -8.17 14.02
CA ASP A 423 30.32 -6.84 14.31
C ASP A 423 30.49 -5.96 13.05
N GLY A 424 30.28 -6.51 11.84
CA GLY A 424 30.37 -5.79 10.56
C GLY A 424 31.79 -5.66 10.03
N GLY A 425 32.67 -6.60 10.39
CA GLY A 425 34.07 -6.65 10.01
C GLY A 425 34.48 -8.00 9.42
N PRO A 426 35.80 -8.32 9.41
CA PRO A 426 36.87 -7.46 9.92
C PRO A 426 37.02 -6.17 9.11
N ASN A 427 37.43 -5.08 9.74
CA ASN A 427 37.76 -3.82 9.06
C ASN A 427 38.86 -3.12 9.87
N TRP A 428 40.06 -3.00 9.32
CA TRP A 428 41.22 -2.48 10.08
C TRP A 428 41.04 -1.02 10.50
N ALA A 429 40.29 -0.24 9.73
CA ALA A 429 39.95 1.16 9.99
C ALA A 429 38.73 1.33 10.91
N LYS A 430 38.11 0.23 11.37
CA LYS A 430 36.89 0.20 12.20
C LYS A 430 35.70 0.92 11.53
N ASN A 431 35.63 0.88 10.21
CA ASN A 431 34.54 1.42 9.41
C ASN A 431 33.43 0.38 9.21
N MET A 432 32.86 -0.12 10.31
CA MET A 432 31.86 -1.20 10.26
C MET A 432 30.59 -0.75 9.54
N VAL A 433 30.09 -1.61 8.66
CA VAL A 433 28.84 -1.46 7.91
C VAL A 433 28.03 -2.75 7.99
N ASP A 434 26.86 -2.78 7.37
CA ASP A 434 26.04 -4.00 7.28
C ASP A 434 26.36 -4.84 6.04
N ALA A 435 25.86 -6.08 6.00
CA ALA A 435 25.90 -6.96 4.84
C ALA A 435 24.61 -7.78 4.69
N PRO A 436 24.26 -8.26 3.49
CA PRO A 436 23.05 -9.07 3.31
C PRO A 436 23.12 -10.42 4.05
N ILE A 437 24.33 -10.95 4.29
CA ILE A 437 24.56 -12.11 5.15
C ILE A 437 25.60 -11.78 6.22
N LEU A 438 25.30 -12.13 7.47
CA LEU A 438 26.22 -12.06 8.60
C LEU A 438 26.65 -13.47 9.03
N ILE A 439 27.87 -13.64 9.51
CA ILE A 439 28.44 -14.93 9.93
C ILE A 439 28.74 -14.91 11.43
N ASP A 440 28.40 -16.01 12.10
CA ASP A 440 28.83 -16.25 13.48
C ASP A 440 30.36 -16.35 13.57
N GLU A 441 30.99 -15.31 14.13
CA GLU A 441 32.43 -15.25 14.30
C GLU A 441 32.99 -16.06 15.46
N GLN A 442 32.14 -16.55 16.38
CA GLN A 442 32.60 -17.27 17.57
C GLN A 442 33.05 -18.69 17.26
N ASN A 443 32.23 -19.42 16.51
CA ASN A 443 32.53 -20.81 16.15
C ASN A 443 32.15 -21.19 14.71
N GLY A 444 31.52 -20.29 13.95
CA GLY A 444 31.16 -20.52 12.55
C GLY A 444 30.09 -21.61 12.35
N ALA A 445 29.22 -21.83 13.33
CA ALA A 445 28.14 -22.82 13.24
C ALA A 445 26.89 -22.28 12.52
N GLU A 446 26.74 -20.95 12.42
CA GLU A 446 25.57 -20.30 11.85
C GLU A 446 25.94 -19.12 10.94
N PHE A 447 25.04 -18.81 10.00
CA PHE A 447 25.01 -17.53 9.30
C PHE A 447 23.58 -17.01 9.20
N TYR A 448 23.43 -15.70 9.08
CA TYR A 448 22.18 -14.98 9.21
C TYR A 448 21.88 -14.22 7.93
N LYS A 449 20.83 -14.62 7.22
CA LYS A 449 20.35 -13.93 6.02
C LYS A 449 19.44 -12.78 6.44
N GLN A 450 19.87 -11.56 6.16
CA GLN A 450 19.14 -10.36 6.52
C GLN A 450 18.05 -10.02 5.50
N PRO A 451 17.06 -9.18 5.85
CA PRO A 451 16.07 -8.68 4.89
C PRO A 451 16.68 -8.13 3.59
N ILE A 452 17.87 -7.52 3.67
CA ILE A 452 18.63 -7.03 2.51
C ILE A 452 18.89 -8.15 1.47
N PHE A 453 19.22 -9.36 1.92
CA PHE A 453 19.44 -10.52 1.03
C PHE A 453 18.20 -10.81 0.18
N TYR A 454 17.02 -10.77 0.79
CA TYR A 454 15.77 -11.06 0.09
C TYR A 454 15.35 -9.95 -0.87
N ILE A 455 15.62 -8.69 -0.52
CA ILE A 455 15.43 -7.54 -1.42
C ILE A 455 16.36 -7.65 -2.63
N MET A 456 17.64 -7.95 -2.44
CA MET A 456 18.55 -8.22 -3.55
C MET A 456 18.04 -9.37 -4.43
N GLY A 457 17.48 -10.41 -3.81
CA GLY A 457 16.91 -11.57 -4.48
C GLY A 457 15.75 -11.27 -5.42
N HIS A 458 14.89 -10.31 -5.07
CA HIS A 458 13.82 -9.83 -5.96
C HIS A 458 14.39 -9.37 -7.30
N PHE A 459 15.57 -8.75 -7.34
CA PHE A 459 16.18 -8.31 -8.60
C PHE A 459 17.06 -9.39 -9.22
N SER A 460 18.07 -9.89 -8.50
CA SER A 460 19.10 -10.74 -9.09
C SER A 460 18.58 -12.09 -9.59
N LYS A 461 17.58 -12.65 -8.91
CA LYS A 461 17.02 -13.97 -9.26
C LYS A 461 16.21 -13.91 -10.55
N PHE A 462 15.36 -12.89 -10.64
CA PHE A 462 14.29 -12.79 -11.65
C PHE A 462 14.67 -11.87 -12.81
N VAL A 463 15.65 -10.99 -12.67
CA VAL A 463 16.13 -10.09 -13.75
C VAL A 463 17.55 -10.53 -14.18
N PRO A 464 17.68 -11.55 -15.03
CA PRO A 464 18.99 -12.00 -15.51
C PRO A 464 19.67 -10.93 -16.40
N PRO A 465 21.00 -11.04 -16.61
CA PRO A 465 21.68 -10.22 -17.62
C PRO A 465 20.99 -10.28 -18.98
N ASP A 466 21.12 -9.19 -19.72
CA ASP A 466 20.49 -8.95 -21.03
C ASP A 466 18.97 -8.73 -21.00
N SER A 467 18.34 -8.74 -19.80
CA SER A 467 16.99 -8.19 -19.62
C SER A 467 16.98 -6.71 -19.99
N LYS A 468 15.84 -6.19 -20.44
CA LYS A 468 15.68 -4.77 -20.75
C LYS A 468 14.62 -4.15 -19.86
N ARG A 469 14.92 -2.98 -19.29
CA ARG A 469 13.93 -2.19 -18.58
C ARG A 469 12.86 -1.72 -19.57
N ILE A 470 11.59 -1.88 -19.22
CA ILE A 470 10.45 -1.46 -20.04
C ILE A 470 9.69 -0.33 -19.36
N GLU A 471 8.89 0.38 -20.14
CA GLU A 471 8.10 1.51 -19.62
C GLU A 471 7.01 1.01 -18.68
N PHE A 472 7.00 1.60 -17.49
CA PHE A 472 6.02 1.35 -16.45
C PHE A 472 5.59 2.68 -15.83
N PRO A 473 4.64 3.40 -16.46
CA PRO A 473 4.37 4.80 -16.15
C PRO A 473 3.83 5.00 -14.74
N LYS A 474 4.19 6.15 -14.15
CA LYS A 474 3.67 6.68 -12.88
C LYS A 474 2.24 7.22 -13.09
N THR A 475 1.25 6.34 -13.05
CA THR A 475 -0.19 6.63 -13.21
C THR A 475 -0.79 7.30 -11.97
N GLU A 476 -0.41 6.84 -10.76
CA GLU A 476 -0.68 7.51 -9.48
C GLU A 476 0.63 7.87 -8.77
N THR A 477 0.66 9.06 -8.16
CA THR A 477 1.82 9.56 -7.38
C THR A 477 1.68 9.09 -5.95
N LEU A 478 2.10 7.86 -5.67
CA LEU A 478 2.23 7.34 -4.30
C LEU A 478 3.69 7.50 -3.87
N ASP A 479 3.95 8.39 -2.91
CA ASP A 479 5.31 8.86 -2.59
C ASP A 479 6.26 7.75 -2.08
N ASP A 480 5.73 6.72 -1.42
CA ASP A 480 6.50 5.58 -0.87
C ASP A 480 6.22 4.24 -1.57
N PHE A 481 5.61 4.28 -2.76
CA PHE A 481 5.38 3.11 -3.61
C PHE A 481 6.24 3.16 -4.87
N HIS A 482 7.23 2.29 -4.93
CA HIS A 482 8.21 2.24 -6.02
C HIS A 482 7.95 1.03 -6.92
N ARG A 483 8.17 1.20 -8.22
CA ARG A 483 8.01 0.12 -9.20
C ARG A 483 8.95 0.25 -10.38
N CYS A 484 9.28 -0.88 -10.97
CA CYS A 484 9.91 -0.97 -12.30
C CYS A 484 9.55 -2.31 -12.95
N ALA A 485 9.72 -2.41 -14.27
CA ALA A 485 9.44 -3.63 -15.00
C ALA A 485 10.52 -3.92 -16.05
N PHE A 486 10.64 -5.19 -16.39
CA PHE A 486 11.63 -5.71 -17.33
C PHE A 486 11.01 -6.73 -18.27
N VAL A 487 11.58 -6.82 -19.47
CA VAL A 487 11.44 -8.00 -20.33
C VAL A 487 12.77 -8.76 -20.32
N THR A 488 12.71 -10.06 -20.03
CA THR A 488 13.89 -10.93 -19.93
C THR A 488 14.30 -11.49 -21.31
N PRO A 489 15.52 -12.06 -21.47
CA PRO A 489 15.94 -12.67 -22.72
C PRO A 489 15.09 -13.86 -23.19
N ASP A 490 14.39 -14.52 -22.26
CA ASP A 490 13.41 -15.59 -22.52
C ASP A 490 11.98 -15.05 -22.74
N ASN A 491 11.83 -13.74 -22.93
CA ASN A 491 10.57 -13.02 -23.18
C ASN A 491 9.55 -13.11 -22.04
N GLN A 492 10.01 -13.28 -20.80
CA GLN A 492 9.16 -13.13 -19.62
C GLN A 492 9.07 -11.65 -19.23
N ILE A 493 7.94 -11.25 -18.66
CA ILE A 493 7.78 -9.93 -18.05
C ILE A 493 7.98 -10.08 -16.54
N VAL A 494 8.85 -9.26 -15.98
CA VAL A 494 9.13 -9.23 -14.54
C VAL A 494 8.78 -7.83 -14.03
N MET A 495 7.85 -7.76 -13.09
CA MET A 495 7.45 -6.52 -12.42
C MET A 495 7.98 -6.52 -11.00
N GLN A 496 8.50 -5.38 -10.56
CA GLN A 496 8.96 -5.14 -9.20
C GLN A 496 8.07 -4.10 -8.56
N PHE A 497 7.59 -4.39 -7.36
CA PHE A 497 6.83 -3.47 -6.53
C PHE A 497 7.47 -3.41 -5.15
N LEU A 498 7.65 -2.20 -4.64
CA LEU A 498 8.12 -1.96 -3.29
C LEU A 498 7.20 -0.95 -2.63
N ASN A 499 6.51 -1.40 -1.60
CA ASN A 499 5.73 -0.55 -0.72
C ASN A 499 6.52 -0.27 0.57
N ARG A 500 6.91 0.99 0.78
CA ARG A 500 7.59 1.46 2.02
C ARG A 500 6.61 2.13 2.98
N ASP A 501 5.36 2.26 2.56
CA ASP A 501 4.27 2.66 3.42
C ASP A 501 3.82 1.47 4.31
N SER A 502 3.07 1.75 5.37
CA SER A 502 2.34 0.70 6.12
C SER A 502 0.88 0.62 5.71
N SER A 503 0.40 1.54 4.87
CA SER A 503 -0.86 1.33 4.15
C SER A 503 -0.62 0.32 3.03
N GLU A 504 -1.59 -0.56 2.79
CA GLU A 504 -1.55 -1.47 1.64
C GLU A 504 -1.83 -0.67 0.36
N VAL A 505 -0.94 -0.77 -0.63
CA VAL A 505 -1.21 -0.28 -1.97
C VAL A 505 -1.84 -1.42 -2.75
N THR A 506 -3.12 -1.26 -3.12
CA THR A 506 -3.79 -2.26 -3.94
C THR A 506 -3.47 -2.02 -5.40
N VAL A 507 -2.71 -2.93 -6.00
CA VAL A 507 -2.52 -3.03 -7.44
C VAL A 507 -3.68 -3.88 -7.98
N MET A 508 -4.87 -3.28 -8.12
CA MET A 508 -6.06 -3.99 -8.65
C MET A 508 -6.11 -3.92 -10.18
N SER A 509 -6.30 -5.08 -10.82
CA SER A 509 -7.42 -5.21 -11.75
C SER A 509 -8.66 -5.23 -10.87
N ASN A 510 -9.66 -4.39 -11.12
CA ASN A 510 -10.93 -4.50 -10.39
C ASN A 510 -11.55 -5.86 -10.73
N ASP A 511 -11.24 -6.90 -9.96
CA ASP A 511 -11.51 -8.31 -10.28
C ASP A 511 -12.99 -8.63 -10.57
N TYR A 512 -13.92 -7.74 -10.20
CA TYR A 512 -15.36 -7.86 -10.51
C TYR A 512 -15.80 -7.08 -11.76
N GLN A 513 -15.01 -6.11 -12.22
CA GLN A 513 -15.24 -5.42 -13.50
C GLN A 513 -14.73 -6.24 -14.69
N THR A 514 -13.93 -7.28 -14.45
CA THR A 514 -13.31 -8.16 -15.46
C THR A 514 -13.92 -9.56 -15.56
N LEU A 515 -15.08 -9.81 -14.96
CA LEU A 515 -15.78 -11.11 -15.01
C LEU A 515 -16.00 -11.57 -16.45
N ALA A 516 -15.41 -12.72 -16.82
CA ALA A 516 -15.60 -13.32 -18.13
C ALA A 516 -17.03 -13.85 -18.30
N ALA A 517 -17.52 -13.91 -19.54
CA ALA A 517 -18.83 -14.50 -19.84
C ALA A 517 -18.90 -15.95 -19.31
N GLY A 518 -19.92 -16.25 -18.49
CA GLY A 518 -20.07 -17.55 -17.82
C GLY A 518 -19.42 -17.66 -16.43
N GLN A 519 -18.92 -16.55 -15.88
CA GLN A 519 -18.47 -16.43 -14.50
C GLN A 519 -19.33 -15.44 -13.70
N VAL A 520 -19.39 -15.68 -12.39
CA VAL A 520 -20.05 -14.82 -11.42
C VAL A 520 -19.09 -14.55 -10.27
N GLY A 521 -18.89 -13.29 -9.92
CA GLY A 521 -18.04 -12.89 -8.80
C GLY A 521 -18.79 -12.95 -7.47
N VAL A 522 -18.16 -13.42 -6.41
CA VAL A 522 -18.76 -13.55 -5.07
C VAL A 522 -17.79 -13.01 -4.03
N TYR A 523 -18.18 -11.95 -3.32
CA TYR A 523 -17.52 -11.44 -2.13
C TYR A 523 -18.21 -11.99 -0.90
N THR A 524 -17.47 -12.56 0.06
CA THR A 524 -18.02 -13.16 1.28
C THR A 524 -17.47 -12.50 2.54
N THR A 525 -18.35 -12.19 3.48
CA THR A 525 -18.01 -11.86 4.86
C THR A 525 -18.74 -12.83 5.79
N SER A 526 -18.03 -13.48 6.72
CA SER A 526 -18.60 -14.54 7.57
C SER A 526 -18.08 -14.49 9.01
N GLN A 527 -18.83 -15.06 9.95
CA GLN A 527 -18.38 -15.15 11.33
C GLN A 527 -17.10 -15.98 11.47
N SER A 528 -16.85 -16.92 10.54
CA SER A 528 -15.67 -17.80 10.51
C SER A 528 -14.37 -17.09 10.12
N GLY A 529 -14.43 -15.88 9.55
CA GLY A 529 -13.26 -15.04 9.34
C GLY A 529 -13.13 -14.41 7.96
N GLU A 530 -13.97 -14.79 7.00
CA GLU A 530 -13.98 -14.13 5.68
C GLU A 530 -14.38 -12.65 5.83
N ARG A 531 -13.68 -11.76 5.11
CA ARG A 531 -13.87 -10.30 5.16
C ARG A 531 -13.79 -9.72 3.76
N LEU A 532 -14.94 -9.60 3.08
CA LEU A 532 -15.00 -9.29 1.64
C LEU A 532 -14.06 -10.19 0.81
N GLU A 533 -13.98 -11.48 1.15
CA GLU A 533 -13.15 -12.43 0.41
C GLU A 533 -13.77 -12.74 -0.95
N TYR A 534 -13.00 -12.54 -2.03
CA TYR A 534 -13.45 -12.71 -3.40
C TYR A 534 -13.23 -14.13 -3.94
N LYS A 535 -14.25 -14.68 -4.63
CA LYS A 535 -14.19 -15.91 -5.42
C LYS A 535 -15.01 -15.78 -6.69
N ALA A 536 -14.50 -16.28 -7.81
CA ALA A 536 -15.28 -16.46 -9.03
C ALA A 536 -15.89 -17.88 -9.08
N ILE A 537 -17.19 -17.97 -9.35
CA ILE A 537 -17.90 -19.24 -9.55
C ILE A 537 -18.36 -19.37 -11.01
N LYS A 538 -18.64 -20.61 -11.43
CA LYS A 538 -19.10 -20.89 -12.79
C LYS A 538 -20.62 -20.91 -12.86
N VAL A 539 -21.12 -20.53 -14.03
CA VAL A 539 -22.51 -20.67 -14.41
C VAL A 539 -22.83 -22.15 -14.73
N ASP A 540 -23.92 -22.63 -14.15
CA ASP A 540 -24.57 -23.92 -14.35
C ASP A 540 -25.63 -23.83 -15.47
N ALA A 541 -25.73 -24.85 -16.33
CA ALA A 541 -26.70 -24.87 -17.43
C ALA A 541 -28.18 -24.98 -16.99
N LYS A 542 -28.45 -25.39 -15.74
CA LYS A 542 -29.78 -25.57 -15.14
C LYS A 542 -29.69 -25.48 -13.60
N PRO A 543 -30.79 -25.14 -12.89
CA PRO A 543 -30.80 -25.15 -11.43
C PRO A 543 -30.38 -26.53 -10.90
N VAL A 544 -29.52 -26.53 -9.87
CA VAL A 544 -29.02 -27.75 -9.22
C VAL A 544 -29.31 -27.79 -7.72
N SER A 545 -29.85 -26.71 -7.13
CA SER A 545 -30.31 -26.62 -5.75
C SER A 545 -31.71 -25.97 -5.66
N SER A 546 -32.30 -26.00 -4.46
CA SER A 546 -33.54 -25.31 -4.09
C SER A 546 -33.31 -24.58 -2.75
N PRO A 547 -33.84 -23.36 -2.57
CA PRO A 547 -34.67 -22.59 -3.51
C PRO A 547 -33.88 -22.01 -4.70
N THR A 548 -34.60 -21.72 -5.78
CA THR A 548 -34.13 -21.01 -6.97
C THR A 548 -34.62 -19.56 -6.93
N PHE A 549 -33.70 -18.60 -6.89
CA PHE A 549 -34.02 -17.18 -7.05
C PHE A 549 -33.98 -16.78 -8.51
N THR A 550 -34.92 -15.96 -8.98
CA THR A 550 -34.94 -15.42 -10.35
C THR A 550 -34.70 -13.91 -10.35
N ILE A 551 -33.80 -13.46 -11.24
CA ILE A 551 -33.49 -12.05 -11.47
C ILE A 551 -34.45 -11.50 -12.52
N ASP A 552 -35.22 -10.48 -12.17
CA ASP A 552 -36.10 -9.76 -13.10
C ASP A 552 -35.66 -8.28 -13.22
N VAL A 553 -34.85 -8.02 -14.25
CA VAL A 553 -34.32 -6.70 -14.59
C VAL A 553 -35.38 -5.78 -15.20
N SER A 554 -36.49 -6.33 -15.69
CA SER A 554 -37.58 -5.56 -16.31
C SER A 554 -38.40 -4.80 -15.27
N THR A 555 -38.45 -5.31 -14.03
CA THR A 555 -39.08 -4.66 -12.88
C THR A 555 -38.03 -3.87 -12.09
N GLN A 556 -37.90 -2.57 -12.37
CA GLN A 556 -37.00 -1.65 -11.68
C GLN A 556 -37.77 -0.73 -10.72
N TYR A 557 -37.23 -0.54 -9.51
CA TYR A 557 -37.82 0.25 -8.44
C TYR A 557 -37.08 1.59 -8.27
N GLN A 558 -36.76 1.99 -7.04
CA GLN A 558 -36.10 3.25 -6.74
C GLN A 558 -34.64 3.30 -7.23
N THR A 559 -34.17 4.53 -7.47
CA THR A 559 -32.77 4.83 -7.78
C THR A 559 -31.99 5.08 -6.50
N ILE A 560 -30.78 4.52 -6.41
CA ILE A 560 -29.90 4.67 -5.27
C ILE A 560 -29.15 6.00 -5.33
N ILE A 561 -29.31 6.79 -4.27
CA ILE A 561 -28.65 8.07 -4.01
C ILE A 561 -27.21 7.83 -3.53
N GLY A 562 -27.01 6.90 -2.58
CA GLY A 562 -25.70 6.56 -2.03
C GLY A 562 -25.74 5.92 -0.64
N PHE A 563 -24.55 5.64 -0.13
CA PHE A 563 -24.31 5.08 1.20
C PHE A 563 -23.16 5.85 1.89
N GLY A 564 -23.27 6.03 3.20
CA GLY A 564 -22.12 6.49 3.98
C GLY A 564 -22.43 6.75 5.44
N GLY A 565 -22.00 7.88 6.01
CA GLY A 565 -22.20 8.18 7.44
C GLY A 565 -21.98 9.64 7.83
N ALA A 566 -22.04 9.97 9.12
CA ALA A 566 -21.98 11.36 9.60
C ALA A 566 -20.58 11.82 10.01
N PHE A 567 -20.30 13.09 9.73
CA PHE A 567 -19.09 13.82 10.08
C PHE A 567 -19.35 14.72 11.30
N THR A 568 -19.53 14.05 12.45
CA THR A 568 -19.72 14.71 13.75
C THR A 568 -18.40 15.28 14.28
N ASP A 569 -18.48 16.11 15.32
CA ASP A 569 -17.28 16.62 15.98
C ASP A 569 -16.47 15.47 16.60
N ALA A 570 -17.14 14.44 17.15
CA ALA A 570 -16.48 13.24 17.67
C ALA A 570 -15.65 12.52 16.61
N VAL A 571 -16.20 12.34 15.40
CA VAL A 571 -15.49 11.73 14.27
C VAL A 571 -14.23 12.54 13.95
N ALA A 572 -14.37 13.87 13.78
CA ALA A 572 -13.24 14.73 13.48
C ALA A 572 -12.16 14.71 14.57
N ILE A 573 -12.57 14.80 15.83
CA ILE A 573 -11.64 14.72 16.96
C ILE A 573 -10.90 13.38 16.98
N ASN A 574 -11.62 12.26 16.82
CA ASN A 574 -11.01 10.94 16.89
C ASN A 574 -10.09 10.65 15.71
N VAL A 575 -10.45 11.03 14.49
CA VAL A 575 -9.52 10.93 13.36
C VAL A 575 -8.22 11.63 13.72
N TYR A 576 -8.27 12.86 14.24
CA TYR A 576 -7.05 13.62 14.55
C TYR A 576 -6.34 13.20 15.85
N LYS A 577 -6.89 12.25 16.63
CA LYS A 577 -6.15 11.54 17.69
C LYS A 577 -5.20 10.47 17.13
N LEU A 578 -5.50 9.92 15.95
CA LEU A 578 -4.63 8.94 15.29
C LEU A 578 -3.34 9.60 14.80
N SER A 579 -2.27 8.80 14.67
CA SER A 579 -1.07 9.25 13.94
C SER A 579 -1.43 9.67 12.50
N PRO A 580 -0.71 10.63 11.87
CA PRO A 580 -1.04 11.11 10.52
C PRO A 580 -1.24 9.97 9.50
N LYS A 581 -0.41 8.94 9.60
CA LYS A 581 -0.50 7.74 8.78
C LYS A 581 -1.80 6.96 8.96
N LEU A 582 -2.21 6.78 10.22
CA LEU A 582 -3.46 6.08 10.52
C LEU A 582 -4.69 6.94 10.19
N GLN A 583 -4.56 8.27 10.19
CA GLN A 583 -5.58 9.16 9.63
C GLN A 583 -5.78 8.89 8.13
N ASP A 584 -4.70 8.87 7.34
CA ASP A 584 -4.80 8.56 5.91
C ASP A 584 -5.41 7.16 5.71
N MET A 585 -4.87 6.15 6.39
CA MET A 585 -5.38 4.78 6.29
C MET A 585 -6.87 4.66 6.61
N VAL A 586 -7.35 5.31 7.67
CA VAL A 586 -8.75 5.19 8.08
C VAL A 586 -9.71 5.91 7.13
N LEU A 587 -9.28 7.04 6.56
CA LEU A 587 -10.05 7.72 5.51
C LEU A 587 -10.07 6.90 4.22
N ASP A 588 -8.94 6.28 3.85
CA ASP A 588 -8.87 5.39 2.69
C ASP A 588 -9.82 4.20 2.84
N GLN A 589 -9.91 3.59 4.04
CA GLN A 589 -10.86 2.50 4.28
C GLN A 589 -12.31 2.86 3.94
N TYR A 590 -12.72 4.13 4.08
CA TYR A 590 -14.07 4.56 3.74
C TYR A 590 -14.23 5.12 2.32
N PHE A 591 -13.28 5.94 1.84
CA PHE A 591 -13.53 6.82 0.70
C PHE A 591 -12.70 6.49 -0.55
N SER A 592 -11.64 5.70 -0.43
CA SER A 592 -10.80 5.31 -1.56
C SER A 592 -11.38 4.12 -2.33
N GLU A 593 -10.83 3.85 -3.51
CA GLU A 593 -11.20 2.70 -4.36
C GLU A 593 -10.89 1.35 -3.71
N THR A 594 -9.89 1.32 -2.82
CA THR A 594 -9.47 0.13 -2.06
C THR A 594 -10.32 -0.05 -0.80
N GLY A 595 -11.01 0.99 -0.34
CA GLY A 595 -11.97 0.98 0.75
C GLY A 595 -13.42 0.69 0.32
N LEU A 596 -14.37 1.25 1.09
CA LEU A 596 -15.82 1.08 0.91
C LEU A 596 -16.43 2.02 -0.13
N GLN A 597 -15.70 3.04 -0.59
CA GLN A 597 -16.17 4.06 -1.54
C GLN A 597 -17.50 4.73 -1.13
N TYR A 598 -17.60 5.18 0.12
CA TYR A 598 -18.71 5.99 0.62
C TYR A 598 -18.93 7.24 -0.26
N ASN A 599 -20.18 7.55 -0.56
CA ASN A 599 -20.57 8.66 -1.44
C ASN A 599 -21.75 9.49 -0.93
N LEU A 600 -22.13 9.29 0.33
CA LEU A 600 -23.15 10.07 1.02
C LEU A 600 -22.63 10.42 2.41
N ALA A 601 -22.74 11.67 2.84
CA ALA A 601 -22.34 12.02 4.20
C ALA A 601 -23.21 13.10 4.84
N ARG A 602 -23.41 12.95 6.16
CA ARG A 602 -24.23 13.84 6.98
C ARG A 602 -23.36 14.80 7.78
N VAL A 603 -23.69 16.09 7.78
CA VAL A 603 -22.97 17.11 8.56
C VAL A 603 -23.91 17.79 9.56
N PRO A 604 -23.58 17.76 10.87
CA PRO A 604 -24.34 18.50 11.86
C PRO A 604 -24.23 20.02 11.73
N ILE A 605 -25.38 20.71 11.77
CA ILE A 605 -25.48 22.16 11.90
C ILE A 605 -25.44 22.51 13.39
N GLY A 606 -24.28 22.98 13.85
CA GLY A 606 -24.01 23.24 15.26
C GLY A 606 -23.69 21.98 16.05
N SER A 607 -23.68 22.11 17.38
CA SER A 607 -23.36 20.99 18.28
C SER A 607 -24.48 19.97 18.42
N ASN A 608 -24.09 18.71 18.64
CA ASN A 608 -24.96 17.60 18.99
C ASN A 608 -24.46 16.86 20.25
N ASP A 609 -25.00 15.67 20.52
CA ASP A 609 -24.56 14.77 21.60
C ASP A 609 -23.11 14.29 21.43
N PHE A 610 -22.69 14.08 20.17
CA PHE A 610 -21.31 13.76 19.75
C PHE A 610 -20.43 15.00 19.54
N SER A 611 -20.72 16.08 20.28
CA SER A 611 -19.83 17.24 20.44
C SER A 611 -19.20 17.24 21.83
N THR A 612 -18.03 17.87 21.99
CA THR A 612 -17.38 18.02 23.31
C THR A 612 -18.00 19.13 24.17
N SER A 613 -18.84 19.99 23.58
CA SER A 613 -19.57 21.04 24.28
C SER A 613 -20.80 21.49 23.49
N ILE A 614 -21.72 22.18 24.16
CA ILE A 614 -22.91 22.77 23.53
C ILE A 614 -22.54 24.15 22.95
N TYR A 615 -22.67 24.30 21.63
CA TYR A 615 -22.50 25.56 20.91
C TYR A 615 -23.53 25.73 19.77
N SER A 616 -23.63 26.96 19.27
CA SER A 616 -24.35 27.33 18.05
C SER A 616 -23.54 28.38 17.30
N TYR A 617 -23.83 28.62 16.03
CA TYR A 617 -23.10 29.59 15.22
C TYR A 617 -23.50 31.05 15.48
N ASN A 618 -24.44 31.34 16.38
CA ASN A 618 -24.75 32.71 16.79
C ASN A 618 -25.17 32.82 18.26
N GLY A 619 -24.19 33.02 19.14
CA GLY A 619 -24.42 33.18 20.58
C GLY A 619 -24.93 34.55 21.03
N VAL A 620 -25.02 35.56 20.13
CA VAL A 620 -25.38 36.93 20.53
C VAL A 620 -26.89 37.07 20.68
N GLU A 621 -27.35 37.30 21.91
CA GLU A 621 -28.78 37.45 22.21
C GLU A 621 -29.43 38.56 21.40
N GLY A 622 -30.53 38.22 20.71
CA GLY A 622 -31.35 39.19 19.97
C GLY A 622 -30.79 39.57 18.60
N ASP A 623 -29.74 38.92 18.10
CA ASP A 623 -29.20 39.15 16.76
C ASP A 623 -30.08 38.53 15.66
N LEU A 624 -31.25 39.13 15.44
CA LEU A 624 -32.21 38.71 14.42
C LEU A 624 -31.70 38.88 12.98
N ALA A 625 -30.63 39.66 12.77
CA ALA A 625 -30.07 39.88 11.44
C ALA A 625 -28.91 38.93 11.12
N MET A 626 -28.53 38.03 12.05
CA MET A 626 -27.40 37.10 11.91
C MET A 626 -26.08 37.82 11.60
N LYS A 627 -25.86 39.01 12.18
CA LYS A 627 -24.64 39.81 11.96
C LYS A 627 -23.40 39.19 12.60
N HIS A 628 -23.58 38.41 13.66
CA HIS A 628 -22.51 37.73 14.39
C HIS A 628 -22.55 36.21 14.16
N PHE A 629 -23.20 35.77 13.08
CA PHE A 629 -23.13 34.38 12.65
C PHE A 629 -21.67 34.05 12.31
N SER A 630 -21.15 32.96 12.87
CA SER A 630 -19.81 32.46 12.57
C SER A 630 -19.70 30.96 12.80
N ILE A 631 -19.04 30.28 11.86
CA ILE A 631 -18.61 28.88 11.97
C ILE A 631 -17.17 28.76 12.51
N ASP A 632 -16.63 29.80 13.16
CA ASP A 632 -15.25 29.78 13.71
C ASP A 632 -14.99 28.59 14.65
N VAL A 633 -16.04 28.08 15.30
CA VAL A 633 -15.97 26.86 16.13
C VAL A 633 -15.62 25.61 15.31
N ASP A 634 -16.11 25.50 14.07
CA ASP A 634 -15.81 24.39 13.16
C ASP A 634 -14.45 24.57 12.47
N LYS A 635 -14.04 25.83 12.26
CA LYS A 635 -12.70 26.20 11.75
C LYS A 635 -11.61 26.11 12.81
N ALA A 636 -11.99 25.99 14.09
CA ALA A 636 -11.04 26.00 15.18
C ALA A 636 -10.04 24.84 15.03
N PRO A 637 -8.73 25.05 15.29
CA PRO A 637 -7.71 24.02 15.10
C PRO A 637 -7.92 22.73 15.89
N ASN A 638 -8.79 22.72 16.90
CA ASN A 638 -9.14 21.57 17.72
C ASN A 638 -10.46 20.89 17.32
N SER A 639 -11.24 21.49 16.41
CA SER A 639 -12.47 20.88 15.87
C SER A 639 -12.13 19.91 14.74
N HIS A 640 -11.20 20.28 13.87
CA HIS A 640 -10.79 19.53 12.67
C HIS A 640 -11.92 19.22 11.67
N LYS A 641 -13.15 19.66 11.91
CA LYS A 641 -14.33 19.30 11.10
C LYS A 641 -14.24 19.80 9.66
N ILE A 642 -13.92 21.08 9.45
CA ILE A 642 -13.77 21.64 8.09
C ILE A 642 -12.60 20.96 7.36
N ASP A 643 -11.47 20.78 8.05
CA ASP A 643 -10.27 20.16 7.49
C ASP A 643 -10.53 18.71 7.08
N LEU A 644 -11.18 17.92 7.93
CA LEU A 644 -11.58 16.54 7.65
C LEU A 644 -12.46 16.45 6.39
N ILE A 645 -13.50 17.27 6.31
CA ILE A 645 -14.44 17.25 5.19
C ILE A 645 -13.72 17.61 3.89
N GLN A 646 -12.92 18.68 3.89
CA GLN A 646 -12.14 19.07 2.72
C GLN A 646 -11.15 18.00 2.29
N ARG A 647 -10.52 17.30 3.24
CA ARG A 647 -9.58 16.22 2.95
C ARG A 647 -10.28 15.02 2.31
N ILE A 648 -11.45 14.63 2.81
CA ILE A 648 -12.29 13.57 2.23
C ILE A 648 -12.75 13.94 0.81
N LEU A 649 -13.27 15.16 0.61
CA LEU A 649 -13.74 15.62 -0.70
C LEU A 649 -12.62 15.67 -1.76
N LYS A 650 -11.36 15.81 -1.33
CA LYS A 650 -10.18 15.82 -2.22
C LYS A 650 -9.63 14.43 -2.50
N SER A 651 -9.87 13.44 -1.63
CA SER A 651 -9.21 12.13 -1.71
C SER A 651 -10.03 11.06 -2.44
N THR A 652 -11.34 11.26 -2.60
CA THR A 652 -12.22 10.27 -3.25
C THR A 652 -12.34 10.47 -4.75
N SER A 653 -12.53 9.37 -5.49
CA SER A 653 -12.89 9.39 -6.92
C SER A 653 -14.42 9.46 -7.16
N ARG A 654 -15.24 9.28 -6.12
CA ARG A 654 -16.71 9.35 -6.21
C ARG A 654 -17.24 10.75 -5.84
N ASP A 655 -18.30 11.17 -6.51
CA ASP A 655 -19.05 12.37 -6.12
C ASP A 655 -19.78 12.13 -4.78
N ILE A 656 -19.33 12.80 -3.70
CA ILE A 656 -19.94 12.68 -2.37
C ILE A 656 -21.07 13.70 -2.25
N LYS A 657 -22.29 13.19 -1.99
CA LYS A 657 -23.44 14.03 -1.63
C LYS A 657 -23.40 14.36 -0.14
N LEU A 658 -23.12 15.61 0.20
CA LEU A 658 -23.24 16.10 1.56
C LEU A 658 -24.67 16.54 1.85
N PHE A 659 -25.22 16.16 3.01
CA PHE A 659 -26.46 16.74 3.51
C PHE A 659 -26.32 17.19 4.97
N ALA A 660 -27.02 18.26 5.32
CA ALA A 660 -26.91 18.86 6.64
C ALA A 660 -28.18 18.69 7.49
N SER A 661 -28.01 18.52 8.80
CA SER A 661 -29.12 18.37 9.74
C SER A 661 -28.89 19.20 10.99
N SER A 662 -29.95 19.84 11.51
CA SER A 662 -29.86 20.71 12.69
C SER A 662 -30.41 20.01 13.93
N TRP A 663 -29.69 20.10 15.05
CA TRP A 663 -30.14 19.57 16.34
C TRP A 663 -30.90 20.60 17.17
N ALA A 664 -30.36 21.82 17.27
CA ALA A 664 -30.98 22.90 18.01
C ALA A 664 -30.55 24.28 17.51
N PRO A 665 -31.43 25.29 17.61
CA PRO A 665 -31.09 26.67 17.29
C PRO A 665 -30.28 27.31 18.42
N PRO A 666 -29.73 28.53 18.22
CA PRO A 666 -29.20 29.34 19.30
C PRO A 666 -30.13 29.45 20.52
N VAL A 667 -29.58 29.33 21.73
CA VAL A 667 -30.34 29.25 22.99
C VAL A 667 -31.30 30.43 23.20
N TRP A 668 -30.92 31.63 22.77
CA TRP A 668 -31.74 32.84 22.91
C TRP A 668 -33.00 32.82 22.03
N MET A 669 -33.10 31.90 21.07
CA MET A 669 -34.28 31.69 20.22
C MET A 669 -35.31 30.74 20.85
N THR A 670 -34.95 30.03 21.93
CA THR A 670 -35.79 28.97 22.51
C THR A 670 -36.61 29.44 23.70
N LYS A 671 -37.81 28.86 23.90
CA LYS A 671 -38.72 29.21 25.01
C LYS A 671 -38.13 28.85 26.37
N GLN A 672 -37.39 27.76 26.44
CA GLN A 672 -36.85 27.20 27.69
C GLN A 672 -35.50 27.79 28.09
N ASN A 673 -34.91 28.69 27.27
CA ASN A 673 -33.54 29.17 27.46
C ASN A 673 -32.53 28.01 27.59
N SER A 674 -32.76 26.96 26.80
CA SER A 674 -31.95 25.75 26.70
C SER A 674 -32.05 25.22 25.27
N THR A 675 -31.05 24.47 24.83
CA THR A 675 -31.08 23.70 23.57
C THR A 675 -31.59 22.28 23.77
N ILE A 676 -31.78 21.82 25.02
CA ILE A 676 -32.22 20.46 25.34
C ILE A 676 -33.75 20.40 25.37
N ASN A 677 -34.35 19.49 24.59
CA ASN A 677 -35.81 19.30 24.53
C ASN A 677 -36.59 20.62 24.39
N CYS A 678 -36.06 21.53 23.57
CA CYS A 678 -36.51 22.90 23.51
C CYS A 678 -37.58 23.11 22.43
N SER A 679 -38.23 24.27 22.46
CA SER A 679 -39.15 24.72 21.41
C SER A 679 -38.83 26.16 21.03
N LEU A 680 -39.05 26.52 19.76
CA LEU A 680 -38.80 27.87 19.28
C LEU A 680 -39.81 28.89 19.84
N LYS A 681 -39.38 30.15 20.02
CA LYS A 681 -40.27 31.27 20.36
C LYS A 681 -41.18 31.63 19.18
N GLY A 682 -42.45 31.92 19.46
CA GLY A 682 -43.45 32.27 18.42
C GLY A 682 -43.92 31.05 17.60
N THR A 683 -44.55 31.32 16.46
CA THR A 683 -45.04 30.32 15.49
C THR A 683 -44.45 30.57 14.10
N PRO A 684 -44.41 29.57 13.18
CA PRO A 684 -43.93 29.78 11.82
C PRO A 684 -44.51 31.04 11.16
N GLY A 685 -43.68 31.78 10.44
CA GLY A 685 -43.95 33.12 9.93
C GLY A 685 -43.55 34.27 10.86
N ASP A 686 -43.34 34.01 12.15
CA ASP A 686 -42.84 35.00 13.12
C ASP A 686 -41.33 35.22 13.01
N LYS A 687 -40.86 36.28 13.68
CA LYS A 687 -39.45 36.72 13.62
C LYS A 687 -38.44 35.61 13.95
N TYR A 688 -38.68 34.73 14.93
CA TYR A 688 -37.69 33.71 15.31
C TYR A 688 -37.63 32.54 14.33
N TRP A 689 -38.75 32.19 13.69
CA TRP A 689 -38.81 31.15 12.65
C TRP A 689 -38.14 31.63 11.35
N LYS A 690 -38.40 32.88 10.94
CA LYS A 690 -37.66 33.54 9.84
C LYS A 690 -36.16 33.59 10.09
N VAL A 691 -35.77 33.83 11.34
CA VAL A 691 -34.37 33.88 11.75
C VAL A 691 -33.75 32.49 11.78
N LEU A 692 -34.51 31.44 12.08
CA LEU A 692 -34.03 30.06 11.97
C LEU A 692 -33.76 29.67 10.50
N ALA A 693 -34.65 30.03 9.57
CA ALA A 693 -34.39 29.85 8.14
C ALA A 693 -33.15 30.63 7.67
N LEU A 694 -32.95 31.86 8.16
CA LEU A 694 -31.76 32.65 7.87
C LEU A 694 -30.48 32.02 8.47
N TYR A 695 -30.57 31.43 9.67
CA TYR A 695 -29.46 30.72 10.31
C TYR A 695 -28.99 29.53 9.46
N TYR A 696 -29.93 28.74 8.94
CA TYR A 696 -29.59 27.65 8.00
C TYR A 696 -29.01 28.18 6.69
N SER A 697 -29.57 29.26 6.13
CA SER A 697 -29.02 29.87 4.91
C SER A 697 -27.58 30.35 5.13
N LYS A 698 -27.27 30.90 6.30
CA LYS A 698 -25.93 31.37 6.66
C LYS A 698 -24.93 30.24 6.87
N PHE A 699 -25.39 29.07 7.32
CA PHE A 699 -24.56 27.87 7.39
C PHE A 699 -24.08 27.45 6.00
N PHE A 700 -24.99 27.36 5.02
CA PHE A 700 -24.62 27.00 3.65
C PHE A 700 -23.73 28.07 2.99
N ASP A 701 -24.02 29.37 3.19
CA ASP A 701 -23.13 30.46 2.74
C ASP A 701 -21.70 30.23 3.28
N ALA A 702 -21.58 30.01 4.59
CA ALA A 702 -20.28 29.94 5.26
C ALA A 702 -19.48 28.66 4.94
N TYR A 703 -20.14 27.52 4.72
CA TYR A 703 -19.48 26.29 4.30
C TYR A 703 -19.07 26.34 2.82
N SER A 704 -19.87 26.95 1.96
CA SER A 704 -19.51 27.15 0.54
C SER A 704 -18.31 28.10 0.40
N GLU A 705 -18.17 29.11 1.27
CA GLU A 705 -16.95 29.93 1.37
C GLU A 705 -15.68 29.11 1.71
N GLU A 706 -15.84 27.96 2.36
CA GLU A 706 -14.76 27.00 2.63
C GLU A 706 -14.65 25.91 1.54
N GLY A 707 -15.36 26.06 0.42
CA GLY A 707 -15.37 25.09 -0.68
C GLY A 707 -16.10 23.79 -0.37
N ILE A 708 -17.06 23.81 0.57
CA ILE A 708 -17.88 22.66 0.93
C ILE A 708 -19.33 22.97 0.52
N ASP A 709 -19.79 22.33 -0.54
CA ASP A 709 -21.15 22.46 -1.04
C ASP A 709 -22.05 21.31 -0.59
N PHE A 710 -23.35 21.58 -0.44
CA PHE A 710 -24.32 20.63 0.07
C PHE A 710 -25.36 20.27 -1.01
N TRP A 711 -25.66 18.97 -1.09
CA TRP A 711 -26.73 18.42 -1.93
C TRP A 711 -28.11 18.62 -1.29
N ALA A 712 -28.23 18.45 0.03
CA ALA A 712 -29.52 18.51 0.71
C ALA A 712 -29.43 19.01 2.16
N MET A 713 -30.59 19.25 2.75
CA MET A 713 -30.75 19.45 4.19
C MET A 713 -31.99 18.75 4.72
N THR A 714 -31.92 18.25 5.96
CA THR A 714 -33.12 17.87 6.70
C THR A 714 -33.67 19.08 7.44
N VAL A 715 -34.98 19.11 7.68
CA VAL A 715 -35.63 20.27 8.34
C VAL A 715 -35.18 20.39 9.80
N GLN A 716 -35.14 19.26 10.51
CA GLN A 716 -34.81 19.17 11.92
C GLN A 716 -34.50 17.72 12.30
N ASN A 717 -33.40 17.46 13.00
CA ASN A 717 -33.12 16.14 13.57
C ASN A 717 -34.10 15.82 14.71
N GLU A 718 -34.70 14.63 14.68
CA GLU A 718 -35.58 14.06 15.72
C GLU A 718 -36.62 15.05 16.28
N PRO A 719 -37.47 15.65 15.43
CA PRO A 719 -38.41 16.68 15.85
C PRO A 719 -39.51 16.16 16.79
N ALA A 720 -39.82 14.87 16.78
CA ALA A 720 -40.90 14.30 17.58
C ALA A 720 -40.56 14.32 19.07
N LYS A 721 -41.58 14.45 19.92
CA LYS A 721 -41.40 14.35 21.38
C LYS A 721 -41.62 12.90 21.82
N PRO A 722 -40.60 12.19 22.37
CA PRO A 722 -40.79 10.82 22.84
C PRO A 722 -41.74 10.74 24.04
N LEU A 723 -42.45 9.62 24.16
CA LEU A 723 -43.42 9.37 25.25
C LEU A 723 -42.75 9.33 26.63
N LEU A 724 -41.50 8.84 26.69
CA LEU A 724 -40.63 8.81 27.85
C LEU A 724 -39.29 9.47 27.49
N ALA A 725 -38.97 10.59 28.14
CA ALA A 725 -37.75 11.34 27.86
C ALA A 725 -36.61 10.93 28.80
N PHE A 726 -35.76 9.99 28.36
CA PHE A 726 -34.52 9.62 29.05
C PHE A 726 -33.29 10.35 28.50
N ALA A 727 -33.42 10.98 27.32
CA ALA A 727 -32.37 11.69 26.61
C ALA A 727 -32.11 13.12 27.14
N LYS A 728 -30.84 13.51 27.24
CA LYS A 728 -30.39 14.86 27.63
C LYS A 728 -29.35 15.41 26.65
N TRP A 729 -29.78 15.69 25.41
CA TRP A 729 -28.94 16.37 24.41
C TRP A 729 -29.72 17.44 23.65
N GLN A 730 -29.03 18.15 22.74
CA GLN A 730 -29.60 19.21 21.91
C GLN A 730 -30.77 18.65 21.09
N THR A 731 -31.94 19.27 21.22
CA THR A 731 -33.10 18.92 20.38
C THR A 731 -34.09 20.08 20.31
N LEU A 732 -34.56 20.40 19.10
CA LEU A 732 -35.68 21.28 18.84
C LEU A 732 -36.92 20.45 18.49
N ARG A 733 -37.93 20.49 19.36
CA ARG A 733 -39.19 19.77 19.16
C ARG A 733 -40.15 20.63 18.33
N ILE A 734 -40.60 20.09 17.21
CA ILE A 734 -41.60 20.71 16.31
C ILE A 734 -42.68 19.69 15.93
N THR A 735 -43.94 20.10 15.94
CA THR A 735 -45.04 19.25 15.45
C THR A 735 -45.00 19.13 13.92
N ALA A 736 -45.74 18.17 13.35
CA ALA A 736 -45.82 18.03 11.89
C ALA A 736 -46.43 19.29 11.24
N GLU A 737 -47.39 19.94 11.89
CA GLU A 737 -47.99 21.20 11.41
C GLU A 737 -47.02 22.38 11.50
N GLU A 738 -46.21 22.44 12.57
CA GLU A 738 -45.16 23.47 12.69
C GLU A 738 -44.07 23.27 11.63
N GLU A 739 -43.69 22.02 11.34
CA GLU A 739 -42.76 21.68 10.27
C GLU A 739 -43.31 22.11 8.89
N ARG A 740 -44.57 21.77 8.59
CA ARG A 740 -45.28 22.20 7.38
C ARG A 740 -45.23 23.72 7.22
N ASP A 741 -45.67 24.44 8.26
CA ASP A 741 -45.79 25.89 8.19
C ASP A 741 -44.40 26.55 8.14
N PHE A 742 -43.39 25.98 8.78
CA PHE A 742 -42.01 26.46 8.70
C PHE A 742 -41.45 26.32 7.29
N ILE A 743 -41.61 25.15 6.64
CA ILE A 743 -41.20 24.93 5.25
C ILE A 743 -41.92 25.92 4.34
N LYS A 744 -43.24 26.03 4.47
CA LYS A 744 -44.09 26.88 3.62
C LYS A 744 -43.78 28.37 3.75
N LEU A 745 -43.65 28.88 4.96
CA LEU A 745 -43.64 30.32 5.24
C LEU A 745 -42.23 30.90 5.33
N ASP A 746 -41.24 30.11 5.76
CA ASP A 746 -39.91 30.62 6.12
C ASP A 746 -38.77 29.86 5.42
N LEU A 747 -38.63 28.55 5.65
CA LEU A 747 -37.48 27.76 5.20
C LEU A 747 -37.46 27.60 3.68
N GLY A 748 -38.54 27.08 3.09
CA GLY A 748 -38.65 26.84 1.65
C GLY A 748 -38.42 28.11 0.81
N PRO A 749 -39.13 29.22 1.09
CA PRO A 749 -38.89 30.49 0.41
C PRO A 749 -37.45 31.03 0.57
N MET A 750 -36.82 30.82 1.73
CA MET A 750 -35.43 31.26 1.97
C MET A 750 -34.44 30.43 1.16
N MET A 751 -34.55 29.11 1.19
CA MET A 751 -33.64 28.21 0.45
C MET A 751 -33.83 28.37 -1.06
N ALA A 752 -35.07 28.38 -1.56
CA ALA A 752 -35.32 28.60 -2.99
C ALA A 752 -34.76 29.93 -3.52
N LYS A 753 -34.62 30.93 -2.66
CA LYS A 753 -34.05 32.24 -3.02
C LYS A 753 -32.52 32.24 -2.99
N ASN A 754 -31.92 31.69 -1.93
CA ASN A 754 -30.48 31.84 -1.66
C ASN A 754 -29.66 30.64 -2.15
N HIS A 755 -30.27 29.44 -2.12
CA HIS A 755 -29.65 28.14 -2.38
C HIS A 755 -30.59 27.27 -3.25
N PRO A 756 -30.90 27.69 -4.49
CA PRO A 756 -31.98 27.11 -5.30
C PRO A 756 -31.80 25.63 -5.66
N ASP A 757 -30.57 25.12 -5.65
CA ASP A 757 -30.24 23.73 -5.97
C ASP A 757 -30.26 22.80 -4.75
N LEU A 758 -30.35 23.35 -3.53
CA LEU A 758 -30.38 22.60 -2.27
C LEU A 758 -31.72 21.90 -2.08
N LYS A 759 -31.70 20.58 -1.89
CA LYS A 759 -32.92 19.79 -1.60
C LYS A 759 -33.32 19.90 -0.13
N ILE A 760 -34.63 19.96 0.12
CA ILE A 760 -35.19 19.87 1.48
C ILE A 760 -35.77 18.47 1.71
N ILE A 761 -35.40 17.87 2.84
CA ILE A 761 -35.83 16.54 3.28
C ILE A 761 -36.63 16.69 4.59
N ALA A 762 -37.88 16.25 4.61
CA ALA A 762 -38.76 16.36 5.79
C ALA A 762 -38.58 15.15 6.74
N ASN A 763 -39.21 15.22 7.92
CA ASN A 763 -39.24 14.18 8.96
C ASN A 763 -37.94 14.03 9.78
N ASP A 764 -36.93 13.31 9.26
CA ASP A 764 -35.64 13.04 9.94
C ASP A 764 -35.77 12.49 11.37
N ASP A 765 -36.61 11.45 11.51
CA ASP A 765 -36.96 10.79 12.78
C ASP A 765 -37.23 9.28 12.56
N GLN A 766 -37.57 8.54 13.61
CA GLN A 766 -37.83 7.09 13.59
C GLN A 766 -38.85 6.64 12.52
N LYS A 767 -38.59 5.51 11.85
CA LYS A 767 -39.49 4.88 10.85
C LYS A 767 -40.96 4.78 11.31
N PRO A 768 -41.30 4.32 12.55
CA PRO A 768 -42.67 4.30 13.05
C PRO A 768 -43.42 5.64 12.99
N SER A 769 -42.71 6.75 13.06
CA SER A 769 -43.31 8.08 13.10
C SER A 769 -43.67 8.62 11.72
N LEU A 770 -43.14 8.03 10.64
CA LEU A 770 -43.23 8.53 9.27
C LEU A 770 -44.67 8.87 8.86
N MET A 771 -45.58 7.89 8.98
CA MET A 771 -46.99 8.06 8.60
C MET A 771 -47.77 9.03 9.51
N SER A 772 -47.26 9.29 10.72
CA SER A 772 -47.90 10.25 11.65
C SER A 772 -47.47 11.70 11.42
N ARG A 773 -46.48 11.94 10.55
CA ARG A 773 -45.87 13.25 10.31
C ARG A 773 -46.05 13.77 8.89
N LEU A 774 -47.12 13.35 8.20
CA LEU A 774 -47.38 13.70 6.79
C LEU A 774 -47.82 15.15 6.53
N ALA A 775 -48.12 15.95 7.56
CA ALA A 775 -48.64 17.31 7.37
C ALA A 775 -47.80 18.22 6.43
N PRO A 776 -46.45 18.17 6.38
CA PRO A 776 -45.65 18.90 5.41
C PRO A 776 -45.82 18.42 3.95
N ILE A 777 -46.15 17.15 3.77
CA ILE A 777 -46.35 16.49 2.47
C ILE A 777 -47.77 16.74 1.95
N GLU A 778 -48.76 16.71 2.84
CA GLU A 778 -50.17 16.90 2.49
C GLU A 778 -50.54 18.34 2.09
N ASP A 779 -49.69 19.34 2.39
CA ASP A 779 -49.89 20.74 1.98
C ASP A 779 -49.08 21.08 0.73
N PRO A 780 -49.72 21.34 -0.43
CA PRO A 780 -49.02 21.66 -1.68
C PRO A 780 -48.05 22.85 -1.59
N GLU A 781 -48.32 23.83 -0.72
CA GLU A 781 -47.46 25.00 -0.57
C GLU A 781 -46.17 24.71 0.22
N SER A 782 -46.17 23.63 1.01
CA SER A 782 -44.99 23.07 1.66
C SER A 782 -44.30 22.06 0.73
N LEU A 783 -45.06 21.10 0.20
CA LEU A 783 -44.60 20.00 -0.65
C LEU A 783 -43.75 20.47 -1.83
N LYS A 784 -44.08 21.61 -2.45
CA LYS A 784 -43.32 22.15 -3.60
C LYS A 784 -41.83 22.42 -3.31
N TYR A 785 -41.43 22.46 -2.05
CA TYR A 785 -40.03 22.61 -1.63
C TYR A 785 -39.39 21.29 -1.19
N ILE A 786 -40.17 20.24 -0.96
CA ILE A 786 -39.71 18.97 -0.39
C ILE A 786 -39.33 18.03 -1.52
N SER A 787 -38.14 17.43 -1.42
CA SER A 787 -37.65 16.44 -2.40
C SER A 787 -37.75 14.99 -1.89
N GLY A 788 -37.86 14.79 -0.58
CA GLY A 788 -37.92 13.47 0.04
C GLY A 788 -38.17 13.52 1.54
N VAL A 789 -38.18 12.35 2.17
CA VAL A 789 -38.32 12.17 3.62
C VAL A 789 -37.12 11.41 4.19
N ALA A 790 -36.71 11.77 5.40
CA ALA A 790 -35.66 11.09 6.12
C ALA A 790 -36.22 10.20 7.24
N THR A 791 -35.61 9.05 7.47
CA THR A 791 -35.94 8.14 8.58
C THR A 791 -34.71 7.72 9.36
N HIS A 792 -34.87 7.35 10.63
CA HIS A 792 -33.80 6.84 11.49
C HIS A 792 -34.05 5.40 11.94
N TRP A 793 -32.97 4.71 12.32
CA TRP A 793 -33.00 3.40 12.97
C TRP A 793 -32.06 3.34 14.16
N TYR A 794 -32.59 2.95 15.32
CA TYR A 794 -31.78 2.62 16.48
C TYR A 794 -32.24 1.27 17.00
N GLN A 795 -31.95 0.14 16.33
CA GLN A 795 -32.26 -1.23 16.76
C GLN A 795 -33.29 -1.35 17.93
N ASN A 796 -34.59 -1.08 17.73
CA ASN A 796 -35.53 -0.99 18.87
C ASN A 796 -36.02 -2.39 19.30
N ILE A 797 -36.81 -2.46 20.40
CA ILE A 797 -37.39 -3.72 20.90
C ILE A 797 -38.22 -4.43 19.82
N ASP A 798 -38.87 -3.68 18.93
CA ASP A 798 -39.58 -4.19 17.75
C ASP A 798 -38.66 -5.00 16.82
N PHE A 799 -37.42 -4.53 16.59
CA PHE A 799 -36.41 -5.19 15.79
C PHE A 799 -36.01 -6.54 16.38
N VAL A 800 -35.98 -6.67 17.71
CA VAL A 800 -35.74 -7.93 18.45
C VAL A 800 -36.92 -8.90 18.33
N LEU A 801 -38.14 -8.38 18.15
CA LEU A 801 -39.36 -9.19 17.98
C LEU A 801 -39.69 -9.51 16.50
N GLY A 802 -38.72 -9.31 15.59
CA GLY A 802 -38.88 -9.58 14.16
C GLY A 802 -39.48 -8.43 13.33
N GLY A 803 -39.74 -7.28 13.95
CA GLY A 803 -40.17 -6.03 13.30
C GLY A 803 -39.01 -5.23 12.69
N GLY A 804 -39.27 -3.97 12.36
CA GLY A 804 -38.36 -3.05 11.66
C GLY A 804 -39.08 -1.88 10.96
N ASP A 805 -40.42 -1.91 10.97
CA ASP A 805 -41.30 -0.87 10.39
C ASP A 805 -41.06 -0.60 8.90
N PHE A 806 -40.51 -1.58 8.18
CA PHE A 806 -40.29 -1.49 6.74
C PHE A 806 -41.60 -1.34 5.96
N ASP A 807 -42.72 -1.83 6.51
CA ASP A 807 -44.06 -1.63 5.96
C ASP A 807 -44.42 -0.15 5.87
N LYS A 808 -43.93 0.69 6.78
CA LYS A 808 -44.16 2.14 6.75
C LYS A 808 -43.47 2.83 5.60
N LEU A 809 -42.30 2.32 5.17
CA LEU A 809 -41.61 2.87 4.00
C LEU A 809 -42.37 2.53 2.72
N SER A 810 -42.87 1.29 2.61
CA SER A 810 -43.74 0.87 1.50
C SER A 810 -45.06 1.64 1.48
N GLU A 811 -45.75 1.76 2.62
CA GLU A 811 -46.99 2.54 2.77
C GLU A 811 -46.78 4.00 2.32
N PHE A 812 -45.68 4.63 2.75
CA PHE A 812 -45.34 5.99 2.32
C PHE A 812 -45.08 6.10 0.82
N HIS A 813 -44.29 5.18 0.24
CA HIS A 813 -43.99 5.20 -1.19
C HIS A 813 -45.23 4.97 -2.06
N GLU A 814 -46.15 4.12 -1.63
CA GLU A 814 -47.42 3.89 -2.33
C GLU A 814 -48.29 5.16 -2.39
N GLU A 815 -48.30 5.97 -1.33
CA GLU A 815 -49.03 7.23 -1.28
C GLU A 815 -48.29 8.39 -1.98
N TYR A 816 -46.95 8.43 -1.89
CA TYR A 816 -46.10 9.54 -2.35
C TYR A 816 -44.91 9.06 -3.19
N PRO A 817 -45.13 8.44 -4.36
CA PRO A 817 -44.08 7.76 -5.12
C PRO A 817 -43.02 8.70 -5.71
N ASP A 818 -43.33 9.99 -5.85
CA ASP A 818 -42.41 11.01 -6.39
C ASP A 818 -41.36 11.48 -5.38
N LEU A 819 -41.52 11.14 -4.09
CA LEU A 819 -40.60 11.52 -3.02
C LEU A 819 -39.66 10.35 -2.70
N PHE A 820 -38.35 10.64 -2.61
CA PHE A 820 -37.40 9.63 -2.17
C PHE A 820 -37.47 9.43 -0.65
N ILE A 821 -37.13 8.23 -0.19
CA ILE A 821 -36.97 7.89 1.22
C ILE A 821 -35.46 7.73 1.50
N LEU A 822 -34.94 8.42 2.51
CA LEU A 822 -33.54 8.30 2.92
C LEU A 822 -33.42 7.94 4.41
N PRO A 823 -32.99 6.72 4.74
CA PRO A 823 -32.42 6.40 6.04
C PRO A 823 -31.19 7.28 6.30
N ALA A 824 -31.37 8.32 7.11
CA ALA A 824 -30.42 9.43 7.27
C ALA A 824 -29.53 9.30 8.51
N GLU A 825 -29.87 8.37 9.41
CA GLU A 825 -29.07 8.05 10.59
C GLU A 825 -29.41 6.64 11.10
N ALA A 826 -28.38 5.88 11.45
CA ALA A 826 -28.53 4.57 12.03
C ALA A 826 -27.36 4.19 12.96
N CYS A 827 -27.63 3.59 14.12
CA CYS A 827 -26.56 3.07 14.98
C CYS A 827 -26.97 1.88 15.85
N ASN A 828 -25.97 1.05 16.19
CA ASN A 828 -26.07 0.04 17.25
C ASN A 828 -25.54 0.59 18.58
N GLY A 829 -25.79 -0.13 19.67
CA GLY A 829 -25.09 0.11 20.93
C GLY A 829 -25.69 1.21 21.80
N TYR A 830 -26.96 1.60 21.62
CA TYR A 830 -27.60 2.61 22.46
C TYR A 830 -28.46 2.00 23.60
N MET A 831 -28.88 0.73 23.50
CA MET A 831 -29.74 0.07 24.49
C MET A 831 -28.95 -0.70 25.57
N PRO A 832 -29.48 -0.82 26.80
CA PRO A 832 -28.94 -1.75 27.80
C PRO A 832 -28.93 -3.21 27.32
N PHE A 833 -27.97 -4.01 27.81
CA PHE A 833 -27.75 -5.41 27.39
C PHE A 833 -28.98 -6.34 27.52
N PHE A 834 -29.90 -6.06 28.45
CA PHE A 834 -31.11 -6.87 28.59
C PHE A 834 -32.21 -6.53 27.57
N LEU A 835 -32.03 -5.49 26.75
CA LEU A 835 -32.96 -5.06 25.69
C LEU A 835 -32.36 -5.18 24.29
N GLY A 836 -31.05 -5.47 24.16
CA GLY A 836 -30.34 -5.59 22.88
C GLY A 836 -28.87 -5.94 23.08
N THR A 837 -28.01 -5.57 22.13
CA THR A 837 -26.57 -5.90 22.11
C THR A 837 -25.70 -5.13 23.12
N GLY A 838 -26.29 -4.48 24.14
CA GLY A 838 -25.55 -3.66 25.12
C GLY A 838 -25.25 -2.23 24.66
N LYS A 839 -24.96 -1.34 25.63
CA LYS A 839 -24.65 0.07 25.38
C LYS A 839 -23.16 0.23 25.11
N GLY A 840 -22.80 1.12 24.18
CA GLY A 840 -21.42 1.42 23.78
C GLY A 840 -20.78 0.32 22.92
N PRO A 841 -19.48 0.49 22.58
CA PRO A 841 -18.73 -0.48 21.79
C PRO A 841 -18.60 -1.87 22.43
N SER A 842 -18.38 -2.89 21.61
CA SER A 842 -18.21 -4.27 22.05
C SER A 842 -17.09 -4.97 21.29
N LEU A 843 -15.85 -4.59 21.59
CA LEU A 843 -14.65 -5.06 20.88
C LEU A 843 -14.27 -6.51 21.22
N THR A 844 -14.51 -6.95 22.46
CA THR A 844 -14.00 -8.23 22.98
C THR A 844 -15.03 -9.35 22.99
N ASP A 845 -16.30 -9.04 22.68
CA ASP A 845 -17.38 -10.01 22.55
C ASP A 845 -17.70 -10.20 21.06
N ALA A 846 -17.10 -11.25 20.48
CA ALA A 846 -17.23 -11.56 19.06
C ALA A 846 -18.67 -11.84 18.63
N ASP A 847 -19.51 -12.43 19.49
CA ASP A 847 -20.91 -12.73 19.18
C ASP A 847 -21.74 -11.44 19.14
N THR A 848 -21.54 -10.57 20.12
CA THR A 848 -22.19 -9.25 20.17
C THR A 848 -21.76 -8.39 18.98
N SER A 849 -20.46 -8.30 18.70
CA SER A 849 -19.93 -7.53 17.57
C SER A 849 -20.44 -8.07 16.22
N TRP A 850 -20.49 -9.39 16.05
CA TRP A 850 -21.03 -10.01 14.83
C TRP A 850 -22.52 -9.72 14.65
N THR A 851 -23.31 -9.87 15.72
CA THR A 851 -24.75 -9.57 15.72
C THR A 851 -25.01 -8.13 15.30
N ARG A 852 -24.16 -7.17 15.70
CA ARG A 852 -24.27 -5.77 15.27
C ARG A 852 -24.06 -5.59 13.77
N GLY A 853 -23.15 -6.36 13.17
CA GLY A 853 -22.99 -6.44 11.71
C GLY A 853 -24.25 -6.99 11.02
N GLU A 854 -24.78 -8.12 11.51
CA GLU A 854 -26.03 -8.71 10.99
C GLU A 854 -27.23 -7.74 11.11
N ASN A 855 -27.30 -6.94 12.17
CA ASN A 855 -28.34 -5.91 12.30
C ASN A 855 -28.23 -4.84 11.19
N TYR A 856 -27.02 -4.39 10.86
CA TYR A 856 -26.80 -3.45 9.75
C TYR A 856 -27.25 -4.09 8.44
N GLY A 857 -26.82 -5.32 8.18
CA GLY A 857 -27.22 -6.05 6.97
C GLY A 857 -28.74 -6.19 6.84
N ARG A 858 -29.41 -6.55 7.94
CA ARG A 858 -30.88 -6.71 7.97
C ARG A 858 -31.61 -5.40 7.72
N ASP A 859 -31.22 -4.33 8.41
CA ASP A 859 -31.89 -3.05 8.27
C ASP A 859 -31.71 -2.47 6.86
N ILE A 860 -30.51 -2.58 6.30
CA ILE A 860 -30.22 -2.12 4.94
C ILE A 860 -31.02 -2.92 3.91
N ILE A 861 -31.07 -4.26 4.00
CA ILE A 861 -31.86 -5.07 3.06
C ILE A 861 -33.35 -4.75 3.19
N GLY A 862 -33.86 -4.63 4.42
CA GLY A 862 -35.24 -4.27 4.70
C GLY A 862 -35.60 -2.90 4.09
N ASP A 863 -34.78 -1.88 4.33
CA ASP A 863 -35.00 -0.53 3.81
C ASP A 863 -34.94 -0.50 2.28
N LEU A 864 -33.92 -1.11 1.66
CA LEU A 864 -33.77 -1.14 0.21
C LEU A 864 -34.87 -1.95 -0.49
N ASN A 865 -35.39 -3.00 0.15
CA ASN A 865 -36.56 -3.72 -0.37
C ASN A 865 -37.88 -2.95 -0.22
N ASN A 866 -37.91 -1.90 0.60
CA ASN A 866 -39.07 -1.06 0.86
C ASN A 866 -38.80 0.40 0.47
N PHE A 867 -38.24 0.59 -0.73
CA PHE A 867 -38.11 1.88 -1.43
C PHE A 867 -37.15 2.92 -0.85
N ALA A 868 -36.33 2.56 0.15
CA ALA A 868 -35.23 3.43 0.56
C ALA A 868 -34.21 3.61 -0.58
N ALA A 869 -33.81 4.86 -0.79
CA ALA A 869 -32.89 5.26 -1.85
C ALA A 869 -31.43 5.29 -1.40
N GLY A 870 -31.09 4.86 -0.19
CA GLY A 870 -29.73 4.90 0.34
C GLY A 870 -29.73 4.50 1.80
N TRP A 871 -28.58 4.63 2.48
CA TRP A 871 -28.49 4.39 3.91
C TRP A 871 -27.28 5.09 4.53
N THR A 872 -27.48 5.71 5.69
CA THR A 872 -26.46 6.55 6.35
C THR A 872 -26.22 6.06 7.78
N ASP A 873 -25.00 5.55 8.02
CA ASP A 873 -24.48 5.24 9.35
C ASP A 873 -24.41 6.50 10.22
N TRP A 874 -24.36 6.33 11.54
CA TRP A 874 -24.22 7.45 12.45
C TRP A 874 -22.79 8.01 12.47
N ASN A 875 -21.99 7.69 13.48
CA ASN A 875 -20.59 8.08 13.54
C ASN A 875 -19.75 7.04 12.80
N ILE A 876 -19.13 7.44 11.69
CA ILE A 876 -18.24 6.53 10.94
C ILE A 876 -17.05 6.03 11.77
N LEU A 877 -16.70 6.74 12.85
CA LEU A 877 -15.58 6.39 13.71
C LEU A 877 -15.75 6.97 15.12
N LEU A 878 -15.52 6.15 16.14
CA LEU A 878 -15.50 6.54 17.56
C LEU A 878 -14.27 5.98 18.28
N ASP A 879 -14.05 6.39 19.53
CA ASP A 879 -13.07 5.74 20.42
C ASP A 879 -13.62 4.44 21.03
N THR A 880 -12.78 3.69 21.75
CA THR A 880 -13.19 2.40 22.34
C THR A 880 -14.26 2.53 23.44
N GLU A 881 -14.51 3.75 23.92
CA GLU A 881 -15.62 4.07 24.83
C GLU A 881 -16.91 4.49 24.10
N GLY A 882 -16.86 4.71 22.77
CA GLY A 882 -18.00 5.13 21.96
C GLY A 882 -18.30 6.63 22.02
N GLY A 883 -17.26 7.44 22.25
CA GLY A 883 -17.30 8.91 22.31
C GLY A 883 -16.25 9.56 21.40
N PRO A 884 -15.86 10.83 21.66
CA PRO A 884 -16.30 11.67 22.77
C PRO A 884 -17.70 12.26 22.54
N GLY A 885 -18.46 12.49 23.61
CA GLY A 885 -19.73 13.20 23.55
C GLY A 885 -20.11 13.78 24.91
N TRP A 886 -20.48 15.06 24.97
CA TRP A 886 -20.75 15.77 26.22
C TRP A 886 -21.91 15.17 27.02
N SER A 887 -22.82 14.46 26.35
CA SER A 887 -24.00 13.85 26.97
C SER A 887 -23.78 12.40 27.43
N GLU A 888 -22.57 11.85 27.28
CA GLU A 888 -22.23 10.45 27.63
C GLU A 888 -23.16 9.42 26.96
N ASN A 889 -23.66 9.74 25.76
CA ASN A 889 -24.55 8.91 24.96
C ASN A 889 -23.75 7.92 24.10
N HIS A 890 -22.91 7.10 24.74
CA HIS A 890 -22.03 6.17 24.04
C HIS A 890 -22.80 5.15 23.20
N VAL A 891 -22.40 5.04 21.93
CA VAL A 891 -22.91 4.08 20.94
C VAL A 891 -21.73 3.40 20.24
N ASP A 892 -22.02 2.44 19.36
CA ASP A 892 -20.99 1.77 18.57
C ASP A 892 -20.73 2.46 17.22
N ALA A 893 -19.59 2.15 16.58
CA ALA A 893 -19.23 2.63 15.25
C ALA A 893 -18.58 1.53 14.41
N PRO A 894 -18.64 1.60 13.06
CA PRO A 894 -18.01 0.59 12.21
C PRO A 894 -16.48 0.57 12.31
N ILE A 895 -15.85 1.69 12.66
CA ILE A 895 -14.45 1.74 13.07
C ILE A 895 -14.32 2.33 14.48
N LEU A 896 -13.48 1.70 15.30
CA LEU A 896 -13.09 2.19 16.62
C LEU A 896 -11.60 2.50 16.63
N ILE A 897 -11.15 3.47 17.43
CA ILE A 897 -9.72 3.81 17.56
C ILE A 897 -9.20 3.63 18.97
N ASP A 898 -7.90 3.34 19.11
CA ASP A 898 -7.17 3.47 20.37
C ASP A 898 -7.01 4.96 20.71
N GLU A 899 -7.77 5.44 21.68
CA GLU A 899 -7.73 6.83 22.13
C GLU A 899 -6.56 7.18 23.06
N GLU A 900 -5.87 6.19 23.65
CA GLU A 900 -4.80 6.44 24.62
C GLU A 900 -3.52 6.93 23.95
N ASN A 901 -3.18 6.37 22.80
CA ASN A 901 -1.95 6.70 22.09
C ASN A 901 -2.11 6.84 20.56
N GLY A 902 -3.29 6.54 20.01
CA GLY A 902 -3.57 6.67 18.58
C GLY A 902 -2.75 5.72 17.68
N ALA A 903 -2.33 4.56 18.20
CA ALA A 903 -1.47 3.61 17.50
C ALA A 903 -2.22 2.56 16.66
N GLU A 904 -3.53 2.37 16.86
CA GLU A 904 -4.32 1.40 16.09
C GLU A 904 -5.80 1.79 15.96
N PHE A 905 -6.48 1.14 15.01
CA PHE A 905 -7.92 1.20 14.82
C PHE A 905 -8.47 -0.20 14.51
N TYR A 906 -9.73 -0.43 14.85
CA TYR A 906 -10.40 -1.72 14.75
C TYR A 906 -11.58 -1.61 13.78
N LYS A 907 -11.54 -2.40 12.70
CA LYS A 907 -12.66 -2.55 11.76
C LYS A 907 -13.65 -3.58 12.29
N GLN A 908 -14.86 -3.14 12.61
CA GLN A 908 -15.90 -4.01 13.15
C GLN A 908 -16.67 -4.74 12.04
N PRO A 909 -17.42 -5.81 12.36
CA PRO A 909 -18.29 -6.48 11.39
C PRO A 909 -19.20 -5.50 10.64
N SER A 910 -19.78 -4.51 11.31
CA SER A 910 -20.61 -3.46 10.68
C SER A 910 -19.90 -2.71 9.54
N PHE A 911 -18.58 -2.52 9.60
CA PHE A 911 -17.81 -1.93 8.50
C PHE A 911 -17.89 -2.80 7.24
N TYR A 912 -17.65 -4.10 7.39
CA TYR A 912 -17.69 -5.03 6.26
C TYR A 912 -19.12 -5.20 5.73
N TYR A 913 -20.13 -5.26 6.61
CA TYR A 913 -21.54 -5.28 6.22
C TYR A 913 -21.93 -4.02 5.41
N MET A 914 -21.49 -2.82 5.83
CA MET A 914 -21.66 -1.61 5.01
C MET A 914 -20.96 -1.72 3.65
N GLY A 915 -19.80 -2.37 3.60
CA GLY A 915 -19.03 -2.60 2.38
C GLY A 915 -19.74 -3.44 1.32
N HIS A 916 -20.58 -4.40 1.73
CA HIS A 916 -21.38 -5.21 0.81
C HIS A 916 -22.40 -4.40 -0.01
N TYR A 917 -22.69 -3.16 0.40
CA TYR A 917 -23.58 -2.23 -0.32
C TYR A 917 -22.80 -1.05 -0.91
N SER A 918 -22.14 -0.27 -0.07
CA SER A 918 -21.46 0.98 -0.46
C SER A 918 -20.43 0.79 -1.59
N LYS A 919 -19.65 -0.30 -1.54
CA LYS A 919 -18.62 -0.58 -2.55
C LYS A 919 -19.24 -0.96 -3.90
N PHE A 920 -20.26 -1.81 -3.89
CA PHE A 920 -20.75 -2.50 -5.09
C PHE A 920 -22.03 -1.90 -5.70
N ILE A 921 -22.72 -1.01 -4.99
CA ILE A 921 -23.97 -0.38 -5.44
C ILE A 921 -23.72 1.15 -5.55
N PRO A 922 -23.09 1.61 -6.64
CA PRO A 922 -22.79 3.04 -6.82
C PRO A 922 -24.08 3.87 -6.98
N ALA A 923 -23.97 5.18 -6.77
CA ALA A 923 -25.06 6.11 -7.02
C ALA A 923 -25.57 6.00 -8.46
N GLY A 924 -26.89 6.05 -8.63
CA GLY A 924 -27.55 5.83 -9.92
C GLY A 924 -27.96 4.38 -10.15
N SER A 925 -27.48 3.41 -9.37
CA SER A 925 -27.99 2.03 -9.42
C SER A 925 -29.50 1.99 -9.18
N ARG A 926 -30.20 1.00 -9.74
CA ARG A 926 -31.63 0.79 -9.50
C ARG A 926 -31.89 -0.57 -8.87
N ARG A 927 -32.73 -0.61 -7.84
CA ARG A 927 -33.20 -1.87 -7.24
C ARG A 927 -34.03 -2.61 -8.28
N ILE A 928 -33.77 -3.91 -8.45
CA ILE A 928 -34.51 -4.80 -9.35
C ILE A 928 -35.19 -5.91 -8.57
N LYS A 929 -36.17 -6.57 -9.20
CA LYS A 929 -36.91 -7.66 -8.57
C LYS A 929 -36.04 -8.92 -8.49
N LEU A 930 -35.99 -9.50 -7.31
CA LEU A 930 -35.44 -10.83 -7.02
C LEU A 930 -36.55 -11.65 -6.35
N THR A 931 -36.80 -12.87 -6.79
CA THR A 931 -37.92 -13.68 -6.28
C THR A 931 -37.53 -15.15 -6.19
N ALA A 932 -37.81 -15.80 -5.06
CA ALA A 932 -37.73 -17.26 -4.97
C ALA A 932 -38.87 -17.90 -5.77
N LEU A 933 -38.56 -18.85 -6.64
CA LEU A 933 -39.54 -19.56 -7.48
C LEU A 933 -40.35 -20.57 -6.66
N GLU A 934 -39.74 -21.15 -5.64
CA GLU A 934 -40.36 -22.08 -4.72
C GLU A 934 -40.69 -21.40 -3.38
N ASP A 935 -41.87 -21.71 -2.84
CA ASP A 935 -42.28 -21.31 -1.49
C ASP A 935 -41.60 -22.24 -0.47
N VAL A 936 -40.30 -22.00 -0.25
CA VAL A 936 -39.45 -22.74 0.69
C VAL A 936 -39.22 -21.84 1.90
N ASP A 937 -39.52 -22.38 3.08
CA ASP A 937 -39.19 -21.77 4.36
C ASP A 937 -37.66 -21.64 4.45
N ASN A 938 -37.12 -20.47 4.09
CA ASN A 938 -35.70 -20.14 4.19
C ASN A 938 -35.57 -18.72 4.75
N ASP A 939 -34.66 -18.53 5.71
CA ASP A 939 -34.46 -17.26 6.40
C ASP A 939 -33.40 -16.37 5.69
N LEU A 940 -33.13 -16.61 4.40
CA LEU A 940 -32.19 -15.80 3.62
C LEU A 940 -32.80 -14.44 3.28
N GLU A 941 -32.10 -13.40 3.69
CA GLU A 941 -32.41 -12.03 3.32
C GLU A 941 -31.67 -11.67 2.04
N SER A 942 -32.36 -11.05 1.08
CA SER A 942 -31.74 -10.74 -0.21
C SER A 942 -32.32 -9.50 -0.90
N CYS A 943 -31.49 -8.88 -1.72
CA CYS A 943 -31.86 -7.78 -2.61
C CYS A 943 -30.98 -7.79 -3.87
N ALA A 944 -31.41 -7.07 -4.91
CA ALA A 944 -30.77 -7.07 -6.21
C ALA A 944 -30.81 -5.68 -6.86
N PHE A 945 -29.78 -5.37 -7.63
CA PHE A 945 -29.61 -4.07 -8.28
C PHE A 945 -29.05 -4.23 -9.70
N VAL A 946 -29.36 -3.28 -10.56
CA VAL A 946 -28.63 -3.02 -11.80
C VAL A 946 -27.85 -1.70 -11.64
N THR A 947 -26.56 -1.70 -11.99
CA THR A 947 -25.69 -0.52 -11.84
C THR A 947 -25.68 0.36 -13.11
N PRO A 948 -25.21 1.61 -13.05
CA PRO A 948 -24.98 2.46 -14.23
C PRO A 948 -24.07 1.82 -15.29
N GLU A 949 -23.18 0.92 -14.86
CA GLU A 949 -22.27 0.14 -15.71
C GLU A 949 -22.94 -1.12 -16.28
N ASN A 950 -24.26 -1.27 -16.15
CA ASN A 950 -25.06 -2.41 -16.62
C ASN A 950 -24.71 -3.75 -15.95
N GLN A 951 -24.05 -3.75 -14.79
CA GLN A 951 -23.83 -4.97 -14.01
C GLN A 951 -25.06 -5.29 -13.17
N VAL A 952 -25.26 -6.58 -12.85
CA VAL A 952 -26.25 -7.00 -11.84
C VAL A 952 -25.53 -7.37 -10.56
N VAL A 953 -25.97 -6.77 -9.45
CA VAL A 953 -25.41 -6.99 -8.12
C VAL A 953 -26.51 -7.56 -7.22
N LEU A 954 -26.25 -8.70 -6.60
CA LEU A 954 -27.14 -9.35 -5.64
C LEU A 954 -26.48 -9.34 -4.27
N VAL A 955 -27.26 -9.21 -3.22
CA VAL A 955 -26.80 -9.42 -1.84
C VAL A 955 -27.63 -10.54 -1.24
N PHE A 956 -26.96 -11.52 -0.63
CA PHE A 956 -27.57 -12.59 0.15
C PHE A 956 -26.99 -12.57 1.55
N MET A 957 -27.83 -12.59 2.57
CA MET A 957 -27.41 -12.65 3.97
C MET A 957 -28.05 -13.84 4.65
N ASN A 958 -27.22 -14.62 5.33
CA ASN A 958 -27.59 -15.79 6.10
C ASN A 958 -27.28 -15.54 7.59
N ARG A 959 -28.32 -15.41 8.41
CA ARG A 959 -28.20 -15.26 9.88
C ARG A 959 -28.39 -16.58 10.62
N ASP A 960 -28.58 -17.68 9.89
CA ASP A 960 -28.74 -19.00 10.47
C ASP A 960 -27.41 -19.64 10.84
N ARG A 961 -27.52 -20.70 11.64
CA ARG A 961 -26.40 -21.53 12.10
C ARG A 961 -25.96 -22.59 11.08
N SER A 962 -26.66 -22.71 9.95
CA SER A 962 -26.35 -23.63 8.85
C SER A 962 -25.98 -22.89 7.57
N GLU A 963 -25.13 -23.52 6.75
CA GLU A 963 -24.93 -23.10 5.36
C GLU A 963 -26.20 -23.33 4.57
N GLU A 964 -26.59 -22.32 3.79
CA GLU A 964 -27.70 -22.41 2.85
C GLU A 964 -27.18 -22.52 1.41
N VAL A 965 -27.83 -23.34 0.58
CA VAL A 965 -27.41 -23.56 -0.81
C VAL A 965 -28.54 -23.21 -1.76
N VAL A 966 -28.36 -22.14 -2.52
CA VAL A 966 -29.39 -21.61 -3.44
C VAL A 966 -28.92 -21.67 -4.88
N SER A 967 -29.87 -21.83 -5.80
CA SER A 967 -29.62 -21.57 -7.22
C SER A 967 -30.15 -20.18 -7.59
N VAL A 968 -29.49 -19.50 -8.53
CA VAL A 968 -29.94 -18.20 -9.06
C VAL A 968 -30.08 -18.31 -10.57
N LEU A 969 -31.25 -17.97 -11.09
CA LEU A 969 -31.60 -17.92 -12.50
C LEU A 969 -31.35 -16.51 -13.06
N GLN A 970 -30.43 -16.43 -14.01
CA GLN A 970 -30.02 -15.23 -14.71
C GLN A 970 -31.03 -14.81 -15.79
N PRO A 971 -30.99 -13.55 -16.25
CA PRO A 971 -31.88 -13.06 -17.32
C PRO A 971 -31.76 -13.84 -18.64
N ASP A 972 -30.59 -14.40 -18.95
CA ASP A 972 -30.31 -15.20 -20.16
C ASP A 972 -30.74 -16.67 -20.05
N SER A 973 -31.41 -17.05 -18.96
CA SER A 973 -31.87 -18.40 -18.61
C SER A 973 -30.80 -19.38 -18.14
N ASP A 974 -29.55 -18.96 -18.02
CA ASP A 974 -28.53 -19.74 -17.33
C ASP A 974 -28.66 -19.59 -15.81
N THR A 975 -28.00 -20.46 -15.04
CA THR A 975 -28.09 -20.45 -13.58
C THR A 975 -26.74 -20.49 -12.91
N PHE A 976 -26.63 -20.19 -11.62
CA PHE A 976 -25.44 -20.51 -10.83
C PHE A 976 -25.83 -20.88 -9.41
N THR A 977 -24.94 -21.60 -8.73
CA THR A 977 -25.19 -22.08 -7.37
C THR A 977 -24.34 -21.33 -6.36
N LEU A 978 -25.00 -20.78 -5.34
CA LEU A 978 -24.35 -20.13 -4.21
C LEU A 978 -24.41 -21.03 -2.99
N LYS A 979 -23.29 -21.08 -2.27
CA LYS A 979 -23.23 -21.57 -0.89
C LYS A 979 -23.05 -20.36 -0.01
N VAL A 980 -24.05 -20.07 0.81
CA VAL A 980 -24.07 -18.93 1.72
C VAL A 980 -23.79 -19.48 3.13
N PRO A 981 -22.55 -19.37 3.64
CA PRO A 981 -22.19 -19.94 4.95
C PRO A 981 -23.11 -19.48 6.07
N ALA A 982 -23.13 -20.25 7.17
CA ALA A 982 -23.79 -19.81 8.40
C ALA A 982 -23.22 -18.45 8.87
N HIS A 983 -24.08 -17.58 9.39
CA HIS A 983 -23.69 -16.25 9.88
C HIS A 983 -22.79 -15.50 8.89
N SER A 984 -23.30 -15.24 7.68
CA SER A 984 -22.55 -14.61 6.61
C SER A 984 -23.38 -13.69 5.71
N ILE A 985 -22.69 -12.86 4.95
CA ILE A 985 -23.24 -12.02 3.89
C ILE A 985 -22.37 -12.16 2.64
N GLN A 986 -23.02 -12.24 1.48
CA GLN A 986 -22.38 -12.33 0.18
C GLN A 986 -22.88 -11.25 -0.76
N THR A 987 -21.96 -10.58 -1.45
CA THR A 987 -22.30 -9.76 -2.62
C THR A 987 -21.87 -10.50 -3.87
N VAL A 988 -22.82 -10.71 -4.76
CA VAL A 988 -22.67 -11.49 -5.98
C VAL A 988 -22.79 -10.56 -7.17
N ILE A 989 -21.84 -10.60 -8.07
CA ILE A 989 -21.72 -9.66 -9.19
C ILE A 989 -21.74 -10.47 -10.48
N LEU A 990 -22.67 -10.12 -11.36
CA LEU A 990 -22.74 -10.63 -12.72
C LEU A 990 -22.07 -9.61 -13.67
N PRO A 991 -21.42 -10.08 -14.73
CA PRO A 991 -20.81 -9.19 -15.72
C PRO A 991 -21.85 -8.28 -16.38
N ALA A 992 -21.37 -7.16 -16.93
CA ALA A 992 -22.23 -6.24 -17.66
C ALA A 992 -22.82 -6.92 -18.91
N SER A 993 -24.12 -6.70 -19.16
CA SER A 993 -24.82 -7.20 -20.34
C SER A 993 -25.64 -6.10 -21.01
N VAL A 994 -25.83 -6.22 -22.33
CA VAL A 994 -26.73 -5.33 -23.08
C VAL A 994 -28.21 -5.51 -22.67
N ASP A 995 -28.54 -6.66 -22.09
CA ASP A 995 -29.88 -7.00 -21.62
C ASP A 995 -30.14 -6.48 -20.19
N THR A 996 -29.11 -5.98 -19.50
CA THR A 996 -29.16 -5.49 -18.12
C THR A 996 -28.95 -3.98 -18.06
N SER A 997 -29.89 -3.21 -18.60
CA SER A 997 -29.79 -1.74 -18.63
C SER A 997 -30.74 -1.06 -17.64
N ILE A 998 -30.31 0.07 -17.09
CA ILE A 998 -31.20 0.98 -16.36
C ILE A 998 -32.21 1.56 -17.34
N HIS A 999 -33.50 1.38 -17.05
CA HIS A 999 -34.56 1.99 -17.85
C HIS A 999 -34.51 3.51 -17.64
N THR A 1000 -34.29 4.25 -18.72
CA THR A 1000 -34.46 5.71 -18.71
C THR A 1000 -35.95 6.00 -18.50
N SER A 1001 -36.28 6.61 -17.37
CA SER A 1001 -37.61 7.16 -17.14
C SER A 1001 -37.84 8.31 -18.15
N ASN A 1002 -38.89 8.18 -18.98
CA ASN A 1002 -39.48 9.31 -19.70
C ASN A 1002 -40.15 10.28 -18.74
#